data_AF-A0A674CV33-F1
#
_entry.id   AF-A0A674CV33-F1
#
_cell.length_a   1.000
_cell.length_b   1.000
_cell.length_c   1.000
_cell.angle_alpha   90.00
_cell.angle_beta   90.00
_cell.angle_gamma   90.00
#
_symmetry.space_group_name_H-M   'P 1'
#
loop_
_entity.id
_entity.type
_entity.pdbx_description
1 polymer ?
#
loop_
_entity_poly.entity_id
_entity_poly.type
_entity_poly.pdbx_seq_one_letter_code
_entity_poly.pdbx_strand_id
1 'polypeptide(L)'
;MKSMERELHCPVCKEIVKQPVVLPCQHSVCLMCASEVLVQNGYPPPELPPEPNSPASTPNTRSPHQARRPMPSKADHRPIDRVLRSGFGTYLSPGRRRKEPPHAMLFPCPPCGREVELGEKGLTDCLRNLTLERIVERYRHTVSLGSVAVMCQFCKPPQSLEATKGCADCRASFCNECFKLYHPWGTPRAQHEHVQPTLNFRPKVLSCPEHDQERLHFYCRTCQRLLCPLCKLRRVHAGHKVAPVAQAYQTLKDKITKEMNYVLANQETVLGQISQLESAITQTEANSVAAREQLSQSVRDLTALLAERHASLTEALERARQKRGEALAGQVAERRSLLEHAGLMAFSQELLKETDPPCFVQAARQTHRRFFKGLQCFSLAADPSFRHFQLDVSKELKLLTDLQFIQAPLAPVIDTQKTLAYDQLFLCWRLPQESAPAWHFSVEFRRRLAAARWGWQRLEEVGGTSAVIDRLEMDSVYVLRVRGCNKAGFGEYSEEVYLHTPPAPVLNFYLDSRWGLHADRLVVSKEQRCARSVPGLSLLQAADLALTSCHLTADLLVGDVAITQGRHYWACSVEPGSYLVKVGVGLEAKLQEWFHLPQDMASPRYDPDSGHDSGAEDSLDSPPPFSFLTMGMGKIFLPHGPNHHNNHGCPANGTSPRRSPTISNGNIHASSPTGLTYPLPPRLGVCLDFEKGRVTFYDAHSLRPLWEGPVDCSGPVCPAFCFIGGGALQLQELVANRMADQTPVRRVTIQSRVTNLNN
;
A
#
# COMPACT_ATOMS: atom_id res chain seq x y z
N MET A 1 5.90 -24.57 -27.42
CA MET A 1 6.20 -26.02 -27.29
C MET A 1 7.28 -26.31 -26.24
N LYS A 2 8.42 -25.59 -26.20
CA LYS A 2 9.44 -25.73 -25.12
C LYS A 2 8.92 -25.56 -23.68
N SER A 3 7.82 -24.82 -23.49
CA SER A 3 7.18 -24.67 -22.16
C SER A 3 6.51 -25.95 -21.66
N MET A 4 6.08 -26.86 -22.56
CA MET A 4 5.41 -28.10 -22.17
C MET A 4 6.40 -29.19 -21.77
N GLU A 5 7.64 -29.12 -22.27
CA GLU A 5 8.69 -30.09 -21.97
C GLU A 5 8.90 -30.21 -20.45
N ARG A 6 8.98 -29.10 -19.71
CA ARG A 6 9.20 -29.12 -18.26
C ARG A 6 8.14 -29.91 -17.48
N GLU A 7 6.90 -29.90 -17.95
CA GLU A 7 5.77 -30.62 -17.33
C GLU A 7 5.75 -32.13 -17.64
N LEU A 8 6.51 -32.58 -18.64
CA LEU A 8 6.53 -33.98 -19.10
C LEU A 8 7.75 -34.77 -18.59
N HIS A 9 8.73 -34.11 -17.99
CA HIS A 9 9.93 -34.75 -17.44
C HIS A 9 9.71 -35.15 -15.98
N CYS A 10 10.26 -36.30 -15.61
CA CYS A 10 10.33 -36.72 -14.22
C CYS A 10 11.34 -35.84 -13.47
N PRO A 11 11.00 -35.25 -12.31
CA PRO A 11 11.93 -34.40 -11.57
C PRO A 11 13.12 -35.16 -10.97
N VAL A 12 13.07 -36.50 -10.92
CA VAL A 12 14.15 -37.35 -10.40
C VAL A 12 15.14 -37.72 -11.51
N CYS A 13 14.69 -38.43 -12.55
CA CYS A 13 15.60 -38.85 -13.62
C CYS A 13 15.80 -37.81 -14.73
N LYS A 14 15.05 -36.69 -14.72
CA LYS A 14 15.07 -35.62 -15.73
C LYS A 14 14.74 -36.08 -17.16
N GLU A 15 14.29 -37.32 -17.32
CA GLU A 15 13.82 -37.91 -18.58
C GLU A 15 12.29 -37.85 -18.69
N ILE A 16 11.76 -38.01 -19.91
CA ILE A 16 10.31 -38.08 -20.14
C ILE A 16 9.70 -39.18 -19.27
N VAL A 17 8.71 -38.82 -18.46
CA VAL A 17 8.17 -39.68 -17.41
C VAL A 17 7.67 -41.03 -17.95
N LYS A 18 7.99 -42.12 -17.23
CA LYS A 18 7.59 -43.49 -17.53
C LYS A 18 6.80 -44.04 -16.35
N GLN A 19 5.61 -44.59 -16.61
CA GLN A 19 4.68 -45.08 -15.58
C GLN A 19 4.52 -44.08 -14.42
N PRO A 20 4.01 -42.87 -14.69
CA PRO A 20 3.91 -41.82 -13.67
C PRO A 20 2.96 -42.21 -12.54
N VAL A 21 3.38 -41.98 -11.29
CA VAL A 21 2.54 -42.03 -10.09
C VAL A 21 2.31 -40.61 -9.56
N VAL A 22 1.10 -40.32 -9.10
CA VAL A 22 0.74 -39.03 -8.47
C VAL A 22 0.98 -39.14 -6.98
N LEU A 23 1.90 -38.34 -6.47
CA LEU A 23 2.16 -38.21 -5.04
C LEU A 23 1.01 -37.44 -4.35
N PRO A 24 0.84 -37.59 -3.03
CA PRO A 24 -0.13 -36.80 -2.26
C PRO A 24 0.03 -35.27 -2.39
N CYS A 25 1.24 -34.79 -2.71
CA CYS A 25 1.52 -33.39 -3.03
C CYS A 25 1.16 -32.97 -4.48
N GLN A 26 0.49 -33.85 -5.24
CA GLN A 26 0.01 -33.68 -6.62
C GLN A 26 1.09 -33.65 -7.71
N HIS A 27 2.37 -33.78 -7.35
CA HIS A 27 3.45 -33.95 -8.34
C HIS A 27 3.53 -35.39 -8.86
N SER A 28 3.96 -35.53 -10.11
CA SER A 28 4.13 -36.83 -10.76
C SER A 28 5.59 -37.23 -10.87
N VAL A 29 5.90 -38.48 -10.57
CA VAL A 29 7.25 -39.08 -10.68
C VAL A 29 7.15 -40.45 -11.33
N CYS A 30 8.23 -40.95 -11.96
CA CYS A 30 8.26 -42.33 -12.47
C CYS A 30 8.12 -43.32 -11.31
N LEU A 31 7.37 -44.41 -11.48
CA LEU A 31 7.25 -45.46 -10.47
C LEU A 31 8.61 -46.01 -10.02
N MET A 32 9.52 -46.27 -10.97
CA MET A 32 10.86 -46.76 -10.66
C MET A 32 11.70 -45.75 -9.91
N CYS A 33 11.70 -44.48 -10.34
CA CYS A 33 12.40 -43.42 -9.62
C CYS A 33 11.86 -43.23 -8.21
N ALA A 34 10.54 -43.35 -8.02
CA ALA A 34 9.94 -43.26 -6.69
C ALA A 34 10.36 -44.44 -5.81
N SER A 35 10.41 -45.65 -6.38
CA SER A 35 10.86 -46.86 -5.69
C SER A 35 12.35 -46.79 -5.30
N GLU A 36 13.20 -46.34 -6.22
CA GLU A 36 14.64 -46.17 -5.97
C GLU A 36 14.90 -45.16 -4.84
N VAL A 37 14.20 -44.02 -4.86
CA VAL A 37 14.31 -43.01 -3.80
C VAL A 37 13.86 -43.59 -2.45
N LEU A 38 12.80 -44.40 -2.39
CA LEU A 38 12.38 -45.03 -1.12
C LEU A 38 13.39 -46.07 -0.62
N VAL A 39 13.96 -46.89 -1.51
CA VAL A 39 15.00 -47.87 -1.15
C VAL A 39 16.26 -47.18 -0.64
N GLN A 40 16.68 -46.08 -1.27
CA GLN A 40 17.80 -45.25 -0.81
C GLN A 40 17.57 -44.65 0.58
N ASN A 41 16.31 -44.38 0.94
CA ASN A 41 15.91 -43.89 2.26
C ASN A 41 15.68 -45.02 3.30
N GLY A 42 16.09 -46.25 3.00
CA GLY A 42 16.08 -47.36 3.96
C GLY A 42 14.75 -48.12 4.08
N TYR A 43 13.78 -47.88 3.20
CA TYR A 43 12.51 -48.61 3.17
C TYR A 43 12.63 -49.92 2.37
N PRO A 44 11.88 -50.98 2.72
CA PRO A 44 11.89 -52.23 1.97
C PRO A 44 11.41 -52.01 0.51
N PRO A 45 11.94 -52.78 -0.46
CA PRO A 45 11.52 -52.66 -1.84
C PRO A 45 10.00 -52.93 -1.95
N PRO A 46 9.23 -52.03 -2.58
CA PRO A 46 7.79 -52.22 -2.74
C PRO A 46 7.49 -53.45 -3.61
N GLU A 47 6.44 -54.21 -3.25
CA GLU A 47 5.94 -55.32 -4.07
C GLU A 47 5.38 -54.76 -5.39
N LEU A 48 6.18 -54.80 -6.45
CA LEU A 48 5.77 -54.40 -7.80
C LEU A 48 4.93 -55.54 -8.43
N PRO A 49 3.89 -55.22 -9.25
CA PRO A 49 3.20 -56.23 -10.03
C PRO A 49 4.18 -56.94 -10.98
N PRO A 50 4.05 -58.27 -11.21
CA PRO A 50 4.96 -59.00 -12.09
C PRO A 50 4.97 -58.40 -13.49
N GLU A 51 6.17 -58.05 -13.99
CA GLU A 51 6.39 -57.76 -15.42
C GLU A 51 6.13 -59.03 -16.24
N PRO A 52 5.53 -58.94 -17.44
CA PRO A 52 5.46 -60.09 -18.34
C PRO A 52 6.88 -60.47 -18.77
N ASN A 53 7.27 -61.72 -18.47
CA ASN A 53 8.56 -62.31 -18.81
C ASN A 53 8.94 -62.09 -20.28
N SER A 54 10.13 -61.51 -20.50
CA SER A 54 10.92 -61.67 -21.72
C SER A 54 11.29 -63.15 -21.90
N PRO A 55 11.08 -63.80 -23.07
CA PRO A 55 11.60 -65.14 -23.28
C PRO A 55 13.10 -65.09 -23.53
N ALA A 56 13.84 -65.71 -22.60
CA ALA A 56 15.27 -66.02 -22.72
C ALA A 56 15.55 -67.04 -23.84
N SER A 57 16.70 -66.90 -24.48
CA SER A 57 17.27 -67.85 -25.44
C SER A 57 17.57 -69.21 -24.79
N THR A 58 17.34 -70.27 -25.56
CA THR A 58 17.41 -71.70 -25.19
C THR A 58 18.78 -72.23 -24.72
N PRO A 59 18.82 -73.34 -23.97
CA PRO A 59 20.04 -73.99 -23.48
C PRO A 59 20.56 -75.09 -24.43
N ASN A 60 21.88 -75.31 -24.43
CA ASN A 60 22.62 -76.52 -24.81
C ASN A 60 24.09 -76.24 -24.42
N THR A 61 24.92 -77.10 -23.82
CA THR A 61 24.96 -78.56 -23.64
C THR A 61 26.01 -78.88 -22.55
N ARG A 62 25.94 -80.12 -22.02
CA ARG A 62 27.04 -81.02 -21.60
C ARG A 62 27.21 -81.32 -20.09
N SER A 63 26.79 -82.54 -19.75
CA SER A 63 27.15 -83.35 -18.56
C SER A 63 28.54 -84.02 -18.75
N PRO A 64 28.99 -84.96 -17.88
CA PRO A 64 29.40 -84.80 -16.48
C PRO A 64 30.79 -85.43 -16.19
N HIS A 65 31.30 -85.15 -14.98
CA HIS A 65 32.27 -85.89 -14.13
C HIS A 65 33.56 -85.19 -13.69
N GLN A 66 33.60 -85.02 -12.35
CA GLN A 66 34.71 -85.03 -11.40
C GLN A 66 35.57 -83.76 -11.26
N ALA A 67 35.45 -83.06 -10.13
CA ALA A 67 36.32 -83.28 -8.95
C ALA A 67 36.01 -82.31 -7.79
N ARG A 68 36.26 -82.85 -6.59
CA ARG A 68 36.02 -82.44 -5.19
C ARG A 68 36.42 -81.02 -4.72
N ARG A 69 35.55 -80.51 -3.81
CA ARG A 69 35.81 -79.74 -2.54
C ARG A 69 36.51 -78.37 -2.69
N PRO A 70 36.44 -77.42 -1.72
CA PRO A 70 36.27 -77.64 -0.27
C PRO A 70 35.32 -76.67 0.48
N MET A 71 34.96 -77.05 1.71
CA MET A 71 34.46 -76.10 2.71
C MET A 71 35.62 -75.20 3.16
N PRO A 72 35.34 -73.93 3.49
CA PRO A 72 36.02 -73.37 4.65
C PRO A 72 35.09 -72.64 5.60
N SER A 73 35.33 -72.91 6.88
CA SER A 73 34.99 -72.07 8.01
C SER A 73 36.16 -71.15 8.34
N LYS A 74 35.82 -69.98 8.90
CA LYS A 74 36.59 -69.15 9.85
C LYS A 74 37.76 -68.31 9.33
N ALA A 75 37.48 -67.01 9.23
CA ALA A 75 38.15 -65.94 9.98
C ALA A 75 37.02 -64.88 10.19
N ASP A 76 36.71 -64.39 11.38
CA ASP A 76 37.59 -63.56 12.18
C ASP A 76 37.39 -63.72 13.68
N HIS A 77 38.53 -63.88 14.36
CA HIS A 77 38.72 -63.41 15.72
C HIS A 77 39.07 -61.92 15.63
N ARG A 78 38.40 -61.05 16.39
CA ARG A 78 38.98 -60.35 17.57
C ARG A 78 38.04 -59.24 18.12
N PRO A 79 38.23 -58.85 19.39
CA PRO A 79 37.12 -58.92 20.34
C PRO A 79 36.78 -57.59 21.01
N ILE A 80 35.62 -57.63 21.67
CA ILE A 80 35.19 -56.91 22.86
C ILE A 80 36.33 -56.25 23.65
N ASP A 81 36.21 -54.94 23.86
CA ASP A 81 36.60 -54.25 25.10
C ASP A 81 35.32 -53.64 25.69
N ARG A 82 34.83 -54.22 26.79
CA ARG A 82 35.04 -53.80 28.18
C ARG A 82 34.03 -52.71 28.62
N VAL A 83 33.04 -53.05 29.45
CA VAL A 83 33.09 -53.31 30.91
C VAL A 83 32.61 -52.10 31.70
N LEU A 84 31.50 -52.33 32.43
CA LEU A 84 31.07 -51.79 33.72
C LEU A 84 30.74 -50.28 33.86
N ARG A 85 29.45 -50.03 34.09
CA ARG A 85 28.90 -49.68 35.42
C ARG A 85 27.40 -50.01 35.42
N SER A 86 26.98 -51.07 36.11
CA SER A 86 26.67 -51.14 37.54
C SER A 86 25.53 -50.21 37.97
N GLY A 87 24.37 -50.81 38.20
CA GLY A 87 23.87 -50.91 39.57
C GLY A 87 22.54 -50.25 39.84
N PHE A 88 21.58 -51.10 40.25
CA PHE A 88 20.41 -50.81 41.08
C PHE A 88 19.35 -49.88 40.46
N GLY A 89 18.11 -50.30 40.22
CA GLY A 89 17.29 -51.28 40.93
C GLY A 89 15.99 -50.57 41.28
N THR A 90 14.86 -51.09 40.80
CA THR A 90 13.62 -51.34 41.58
C THR A 90 12.46 -51.67 40.64
N TYR A 91 11.93 -52.86 40.90
CA TYR A 91 10.62 -53.44 40.65
C TYR A 91 9.49 -52.47 40.26
N LEU A 92 8.76 -52.79 39.19
CA LEU A 92 7.31 -53.07 39.20
C LEU A 92 6.83 -53.59 37.83
N SER A 93 5.92 -54.56 37.88
CA SER A 93 5.53 -55.51 36.83
C SER A 93 4.43 -54.96 35.86
N PRO A 94 3.79 -55.75 34.97
CA PRO A 94 3.73 -55.46 33.53
C PRO A 94 2.34 -54.98 33.06
N GLY A 95 2.28 -53.90 32.28
CA GLY A 95 1.02 -53.37 31.76
C GLY A 95 1.08 -53.02 30.28
N ARG A 96 0.36 -53.80 29.45
CA ARG A 96 -0.08 -53.52 28.07
C ARG A 96 1.02 -53.05 27.10
N ARG A 97 1.49 -53.98 26.24
CA ARG A 97 2.13 -53.60 24.96
C ARG A 97 1.15 -52.73 24.17
N ARG A 98 1.40 -51.42 24.17
CA ARG A 98 0.92 -50.50 23.14
C ARG A 98 1.60 -50.96 21.85
N LYS A 99 0.85 -51.52 20.89
CA LYS A 99 1.34 -51.67 19.52
C LYS A 99 1.74 -50.26 19.07
N GLU A 100 3.02 -50.02 18.80
CA GLU A 100 3.44 -48.81 18.10
C GLU A 100 2.63 -48.69 16.80
N PRO A 101 2.13 -47.50 16.44
CA PRO A 101 1.50 -47.30 15.14
C PRO A 101 2.55 -47.56 14.04
N PRO A 102 2.17 -48.18 12.90
CA PRO A 102 3.10 -48.41 11.80
C PRO A 102 3.66 -47.07 11.28
N HIS A 103 4.97 -47.04 11.02
CA HIS A 103 5.65 -45.83 10.55
C HIS A 103 5.21 -45.51 9.11
N ALA A 104 4.62 -44.34 8.88
CA ALA A 104 4.25 -43.86 7.55
C ALA A 104 5.53 -43.60 6.71
N MET A 105 5.55 -44.07 5.46
CA MET A 105 6.70 -43.86 4.57
C MET A 105 6.76 -42.40 4.11
N LEU A 106 7.93 -41.77 4.22
CA LEU A 106 8.16 -40.38 3.80
C LEU A 106 8.91 -40.34 2.46
N PHE A 107 8.44 -39.51 1.53
CA PHE A 107 9.04 -39.29 0.22
C PHE A 107 9.49 -37.84 0.03
N PRO A 108 10.79 -37.57 -0.19
CA PRO A 108 11.27 -36.21 -0.46
C PRO A 108 10.91 -35.79 -1.89
N CYS A 109 9.93 -34.90 -2.03
CA CYS A 109 9.46 -34.45 -3.35
C CYS A 109 10.31 -33.27 -3.87
N PRO A 110 11.10 -33.44 -4.95
CA PRO A 110 12.01 -32.38 -5.42
C PRO A 110 11.30 -31.08 -5.86
N PRO A 111 10.14 -31.13 -6.55
CA PRO A 111 9.38 -29.91 -6.88
C PRO A 111 8.85 -29.13 -5.67
N CYS A 112 8.44 -29.83 -4.60
CA CYS A 112 7.89 -29.19 -3.40
C CYS A 112 8.96 -28.70 -2.43
N GLY A 113 10.13 -29.33 -2.41
CA GLY A 113 11.11 -29.17 -1.33
C GLY A 113 10.63 -29.67 0.04
N ARG A 114 9.64 -30.57 0.08
CA ARG A 114 9.02 -31.09 1.31
C ARG A 114 8.93 -32.62 1.28
N GLU A 115 8.91 -33.23 2.46
CA GLU A 115 8.63 -34.66 2.65
C GLU A 115 7.12 -34.94 2.58
N VAL A 116 6.76 -36.00 1.86
CA VAL A 116 5.37 -36.36 1.56
C VAL A 116 5.07 -37.74 2.17
N GLU A 117 4.04 -37.81 3.01
CA GLU A 117 3.59 -39.07 3.64
C GLU A 117 2.82 -39.94 2.64
N LEU A 118 3.35 -41.13 2.35
CA LEU A 118 2.78 -42.09 1.38
C LEU A 118 1.83 -43.13 2.03
N GLY A 119 1.58 -43.05 3.33
CA GLY A 119 0.73 -44.00 4.07
C GLY A 119 1.43 -45.33 4.41
N GLU A 120 0.64 -46.30 4.87
CA GLU A 120 1.13 -47.60 5.39
C GLU A 120 1.54 -48.57 4.26
N LYS A 121 0.98 -48.42 3.05
CA LYS A 121 1.30 -49.27 1.88
C LYS A 121 2.18 -48.56 0.83
N GLY A 122 2.71 -47.39 1.15
CA GLY A 122 3.69 -46.67 0.33
C GLY A 122 3.19 -46.35 -1.08
N LEU A 123 4.00 -46.66 -2.10
CA LEU A 123 3.69 -46.34 -3.51
C LEU A 123 2.46 -47.07 -4.07
N THR A 124 1.98 -48.12 -3.41
CA THR A 124 0.77 -48.83 -3.87
C THR A 124 -0.52 -48.04 -3.63
N ASP A 125 -0.53 -47.15 -2.64
CA ASP A 125 -1.65 -46.24 -2.37
C ASP A 125 -1.65 -45.02 -3.32
N CYS A 126 -0.57 -44.79 -4.06
CA CYS A 126 -0.46 -43.70 -5.03
C CYS A 126 -1.17 -44.04 -6.34
N LEU A 127 -1.98 -43.10 -6.84
CA LEU A 127 -2.70 -43.28 -8.10
C LEU A 127 -1.75 -43.17 -9.30
N ARG A 128 -1.92 -44.05 -10.29
CA ARG A 128 -1.24 -43.91 -11.58
C ARG A 128 -1.76 -42.70 -12.35
N ASN A 129 -0.87 -41.85 -12.86
CA ASN A 129 -1.24 -40.70 -13.69
C ASN A 129 -1.43 -41.10 -15.15
N LEU A 130 -2.53 -41.82 -15.45
CA LEU A 130 -2.84 -42.25 -16.81
C LEU A 130 -3.04 -41.06 -17.78
N THR A 131 -3.43 -39.89 -17.27
CA THR A 131 -3.59 -38.67 -18.07
C THR A 131 -2.23 -38.18 -18.56
N LEU A 132 -1.24 -38.07 -17.68
CA LEU A 132 0.13 -37.69 -18.03
C LEU A 132 0.76 -38.74 -18.95
N GLU A 133 0.52 -40.03 -18.71
CA GLU A 133 0.98 -41.12 -19.58
C GLU A 133 0.46 -40.96 -21.02
N ARG A 134 -0.84 -40.65 -21.19
CA ARG A 134 -1.45 -40.37 -22.51
C ARG A 134 -0.97 -39.07 -23.15
N ILE A 135 -0.71 -38.02 -22.35
CA ILE A 135 -0.16 -36.75 -22.86
C ILE A 135 1.26 -36.98 -23.37
N VAL A 136 2.09 -37.72 -22.63
CA VAL A 136 3.44 -38.13 -23.02
C VAL A 136 3.42 -39.01 -24.27
N GLU A 137 2.50 -39.97 -24.37
CA GLU A 137 2.32 -40.82 -25.56
C GLU A 137 2.02 -39.95 -26.79
N ARG A 138 1.04 -39.04 -26.70
CA ARG A 138 0.75 -38.07 -27.77
C ARG A 138 1.94 -37.17 -28.09
N TYR A 139 2.65 -36.66 -27.08
CA TYR A 139 3.83 -35.83 -27.26
C TYR A 139 4.95 -36.57 -28.01
N ARG A 140 5.22 -37.83 -27.63
CA ARG A 140 6.16 -38.71 -28.34
C ARG A 140 5.74 -38.93 -29.79
N HIS A 141 4.46 -39.17 -30.06
CA HIS A 141 3.96 -39.29 -31.44
C HIS A 141 4.12 -38.01 -32.26
N THR A 142 3.98 -36.83 -31.64
CA THR A 142 4.15 -35.54 -32.35
C THR A 142 5.61 -35.14 -32.55
N VAL A 143 6.53 -35.60 -31.70
CA VAL A 143 7.95 -35.20 -31.71
C VAL A 143 8.87 -36.26 -32.33
N SER A 144 8.48 -37.54 -32.35
CA SER A 144 9.28 -38.63 -32.92
C SER A 144 8.68 -39.17 -34.23
N LEU A 145 9.36 -38.92 -35.35
CA LEU A 145 9.09 -39.46 -36.71
C LEU A 145 9.35 -40.98 -36.86
N GLY A 146 9.23 -41.79 -35.80
CA GLY A 146 9.51 -43.22 -35.86
C GLY A 146 8.92 -43.97 -34.68
N SER A 147 7.82 -44.70 -34.92
CA SER A 147 7.29 -45.69 -33.98
C SER A 147 8.36 -46.77 -33.77
N VAL A 148 8.71 -47.07 -32.52
CA VAL A 148 9.46 -48.30 -32.22
C VAL A 148 8.56 -49.46 -32.63
N ALA A 149 8.92 -50.19 -33.69
CA ALA A 149 8.16 -51.34 -34.17
C ALA A 149 8.03 -52.39 -33.05
N VAL A 150 6.81 -52.77 -32.70
CA VAL A 150 6.55 -53.79 -31.66
C VAL A 150 6.78 -55.16 -32.30
N MET A 151 7.74 -55.94 -31.82
CA MET A 151 8.10 -57.23 -32.42
C MET A 151 7.23 -58.38 -31.89
N CYS A 152 7.00 -59.42 -32.71
CA CYS A 152 6.28 -60.63 -32.31
C CYS A 152 7.06 -61.42 -31.26
N GLN A 153 6.39 -61.80 -30.17
CA GLN A 153 7.01 -62.48 -29.03
C GLN A 153 7.10 -64.01 -29.19
N PHE A 154 6.49 -64.57 -30.24
CA PHE A 154 6.35 -66.02 -30.43
C PHE A 154 7.02 -66.55 -31.72
N CYS A 155 7.66 -65.67 -32.49
CA CYS A 155 8.47 -66.11 -33.62
C CYS A 155 9.72 -66.85 -33.11
N LYS A 156 10.07 -67.99 -33.72
CA LYS A 156 11.33 -68.68 -33.42
C LYS A 156 12.51 -67.88 -34.03
N PRO A 157 13.63 -67.68 -33.30
CA PRO A 157 14.82 -67.04 -33.87
C PRO A 157 15.33 -67.82 -35.09
N PRO A 158 15.90 -67.15 -36.13
CA PRO A 158 16.37 -65.76 -36.17
C PRO A 158 15.39 -64.74 -36.79
N GLN A 159 14.20 -65.16 -37.25
CA GLN A 159 13.25 -64.27 -37.93
C GLN A 159 12.13 -63.82 -36.99
N SER A 160 12.37 -62.80 -36.16
CA SER A 160 11.30 -62.11 -35.41
C SER A 160 10.62 -61.10 -36.32
N LEU A 161 9.36 -61.35 -36.69
CA LEU A 161 8.56 -60.43 -37.49
C LEU A 161 7.94 -59.32 -36.62
N GLU A 162 7.61 -58.19 -37.23
CA GLU A 162 6.82 -57.15 -36.57
C GLU A 162 5.45 -57.72 -36.18
N ALA A 163 5.02 -57.40 -34.96
CA ALA A 163 3.70 -57.78 -34.49
C ALA A 163 2.65 -56.93 -35.20
N THR A 164 1.66 -57.57 -35.76
CA THR A 164 0.54 -56.92 -36.44
C THR A 164 -0.73 -56.98 -35.60
N LYS A 165 -0.80 -57.88 -34.61
CA LYS A 165 -1.94 -58.06 -33.71
C LYS A 165 -1.47 -58.21 -32.27
N GLY A 166 -2.12 -57.51 -31.35
CA GLY A 166 -2.01 -57.76 -29.91
C GLY A 166 -3.24 -58.51 -29.40
N CYS A 167 -3.08 -59.26 -28.32
CA CYS A 167 -4.20 -59.87 -27.61
C CYS A 167 -4.14 -59.42 -26.14
N ALA A 168 -5.21 -58.78 -25.66
CA ALA A 168 -5.25 -58.24 -24.29
C ALA A 168 -5.24 -59.36 -23.25
N ASP A 169 -5.93 -60.46 -23.53
CA ASP A 169 -6.04 -61.61 -22.61
C ASP A 169 -4.74 -62.42 -22.57
N CYS A 170 -4.09 -62.64 -23.71
CA CYS A 170 -2.78 -63.28 -23.78
C CYS A 170 -1.63 -62.34 -23.36
N ARG A 171 -1.90 -61.04 -23.19
CA ARG A 171 -0.94 -59.98 -22.87
C ARG A 171 0.31 -60.00 -23.75
N ALA A 172 0.12 -60.28 -25.03
CA ALA A 172 1.22 -60.51 -25.93
C ALA A 172 0.94 -60.03 -27.36
N SER A 173 2.01 -59.69 -28.05
CA SER A 173 2.01 -59.19 -29.42
C SER A 173 2.48 -60.29 -30.37
N PHE A 174 1.69 -60.51 -31.42
CA PHE A 174 1.87 -61.59 -32.39
C PHE A 174 1.98 -61.01 -33.81
N CYS A 175 2.83 -61.62 -34.65
CA CYS A 175 2.69 -61.47 -36.10
C CYS A 175 1.41 -62.21 -36.55
N ASN A 176 0.94 -61.91 -37.77
CA ASN A 176 -0.30 -62.52 -38.30
C ASN A 176 -0.28 -64.06 -38.28
N GLU A 177 0.88 -64.68 -38.44
CA GLU A 177 1.04 -66.14 -38.48
C GLU A 177 0.98 -66.75 -37.07
N CYS A 178 1.80 -66.25 -36.14
CA CYS A 178 1.75 -66.65 -34.73
C CYS A 178 0.37 -66.38 -34.11
N PHE A 179 -0.31 -65.30 -34.51
CA PHE A 179 -1.64 -64.99 -34.00
C PHE A 179 -2.65 -66.09 -34.34
N LYS A 180 -2.70 -66.54 -35.60
CA LYS A 180 -3.59 -67.62 -36.07
C LYS A 180 -3.28 -68.96 -35.39
N LEU A 181 -2.00 -69.24 -35.15
CA LEU A 181 -1.57 -70.46 -34.46
C LEU A 181 -2.02 -70.49 -33.00
N TYR A 182 -1.95 -69.35 -32.30
CA TYR A 182 -2.32 -69.27 -30.87
C TYR A 182 -3.81 -68.97 -30.64
N HIS A 183 -4.52 -68.44 -31.65
CA HIS A 183 -5.96 -68.13 -31.63
C HIS A 183 -6.69 -68.82 -32.81
N PRO A 184 -6.68 -70.16 -32.89
CA PRO A 184 -7.37 -70.88 -33.95
C PRO A 184 -8.89 -70.77 -33.78
N TRP A 185 -9.59 -70.58 -34.90
CA TRP A 185 -11.03 -70.39 -34.94
C TRP A 185 -11.79 -71.55 -34.27
N GLY A 186 -12.82 -71.24 -33.48
CA GLY A 186 -13.61 -72.23 -32.74
C GLY A 186 -13.05 -72.61 -31.36
N THR A 187 -11.91 -72.05 -30.93
CA THR A 187 -11.39 -72.24 -29.57
C THR A 187 -11.80 -71.10 -28.64
N PRO A 188 -11.83 -71.30 -27.29
CA PRO A 188 -12.04 -70.23 -26.33
C PRO A 188 -11.06 -69.06 -26.51
N ARG A 189 -9.83 -69.36 -26.96
CA ARG A 189 -8.82 -68.33 -27.26
C ARG A 189 -9.20 -67.44 -28.43
N ALA A 190 -9.96 -67.91 -29.41
CA ALA A 190 -10.43 -67.05 -30.50
C ALA A 190 -11.41 -65.96 -30.06
N GLN A 191 -11.96 -66.06 -28.84
CA GLN A 191 -12.84 -65.04 -28.25
C GLN A 191 -12.07 -63.98 -27.46
N HIS A 192 -10.73 -64.08 -27.39
CA HIS A 192 -9.92 -63.08 -26.70
C HIS A 192 -10.03 -61.71 -27.38
N GLU A 193 -9.89 -60.63 -26.61
CA GLU A 193 -9.95 -59.25 -27.09
C GLU A 193 -8.71 -58.90 -27.91
N HIS A 194 -8.93 -58.58 -29.20
CA HIS A 194 -7.88 -58.16 -30.11
C HIS A 194 -7.59 -56.66 -29.96
N VAL A 195 -6.33 -56.32 -29.69
CA VAL A 195 -5.86 -54.93 -29.54
C VAL A 195 -4.71 -54.64 -30.50
N GLN A 196 -4.36 -53.38 -30.72
CA GLN A 196 -3.16 -53.04 -31.47
C GLN A 196 -1.89 -53.56 -30.76
N PRO A 197 -0.82 -53.90 -31.51
CA PRO A 197 0.47 -54.25 -30.92
C PRO A 197 0.94 -53.19 -29.94
N THR A 198 1.16 -53.58 -28.69
CA THR A 198 1.63 -52.68 -27.66
C THR A 198 2.57 -53.44 -26.75
N LEU A 199 3.59 -52.77 -26.23
CA LEU A 199 4.44 -53.34 -25.18
C LEU A 199 3.75 -53.27 -23.81
N ASN A 200 2.62 -52.57 -23.70
CA ASN A 200 1.94 -52.29 -22.44
C ASN A 200 0.46 -52.73 -22.48
N PHE A 201 0.19 -54.02 -22.27
CA PHE A 201 -1.18 -54.60 -22.22
C PHE A 201 -1.95 -54.29 -20.92
N ARG A 202 -1.48 -53.35 -20.10
CA ARG A 202 -2.16 -52.99 -18.84
C ARG A 202 -3.48 -52.27 -19.17
N PRO A 203 -4.62 -52.64 -18.56
CA PRO A 203 -5.87 -51.91 -18.74
C PRO A 203 -5.66 -50.42 -18.42
N LYS A 204 -5.88 -49.53 -19.40
CA LYS A 204 -5.75 -48.07 -19.25
C LYS A 204 -6.99 -47.46 -18.54
N VAL A 205 -7.59 -48.19 -17.59
CA VAL A 205 -8.77 -47.80 -16.81
C VAL A 205 -8.34 -47.57 -15.37
N LEU A 206 -8.84 -46.49 -14.75
CA LEU A 206 -8.60 -46.22 -13.34
C LEU A 206 -9.46 -47.15 -12.48
N SER A 207 -8.81 -48.11 -11.82
CA SER A 207 -9.40 -48.96 -10.77
C SER A 207 -9.24 -48.32 -9.40
N CYS A 208 -10.04 -48.76 -8.43
CA CYS A 208 -9.93 -48.33 -7.05
C CYS A 208 -8.72 -48.97 -6.35
N PRO A 209 -7.87 -48.21 -5.62
CA PRO A 209 -6.69 -48.76 -4.93
C PRO A 209 -7.04 -49.71 -3.77
N GLU A 210 -8.28 -49.63 -3.26
CA GLU A 210 -8.77 -50.54 -2.22
C GLU A 210 -9.55 -51.73 -2.79
N HIS A 211 -10.03 -51.64 -4.03
CA HIS A 211 -10.91 -52.61 -4.67
C HIS A 211 -10.53 -52.75 -6.15
N ASP A 212 -9.50 -53.55 -6.44
CA ASP A 212 -8.85 -53.60 -7.76
C ASP A 212 -9.78 -53.99 -8.92
N GLN A 213 -10.87 -54.70 -8.62
CA GLN A 213 -11.87 -55.15 -9.61
C GLN A 213 -12.93 -54.08 -9.91
N GLU A 214 -13.01 -53.02 -9.08
CA GLU A 214 -14.05 -52.00 -9.17
C GLU A 214 -13.56 -50.73 -9.87
N ARG A 215 -14.39 -50.20 -10.76
CA ARG A 215 -14.12 -48.96 -11.50
C ARG A 215 -14.58 -47.73 -10.71
N LEU A 216 -13.89 -46.61 -10.91
CA LEU A 216 -14.25 -45.33 -10.30
C LEU A 216 -15.44 -44.71 -11.04
N HIS A 217 -16.57 -44.57 -10.34
CA HIS A 217 -17.84 -44.07 -10.92
C HIS A 217 -18.34 -42.77 -10.27
N PHE A 218 -17.87 -42.47 -9.05
CA PHE A 218 -18.34 -41.33 -8.27
C PHE A 218 -17.19 -40.39 -7.89
N TYR A 219 -17.50 -39.13 -7.60
CA TYR A 219 -16.57 -38.11 -7.12
C TYR A 219 -17.13 -37.48 -5.85
N CYS A 220 -16.37 -37.57 -4.77
CA CYS A 220 -16.69 -36.92 -3.50
C CYS A 220 -16.13 -35.51 -3.49
N ARG A 221 -16.99 -34.49 -3.51
CA ARG A 221 -16.59 -33.07 -3.44
C ARG A 221 -15.98 -32.71 -2.10
N THR A 222 -16.45 -33.32 -1.01
CA THR A 222 -15.95 -33.06 0.34
C THR A 222 -14.51 -33.58 0.52
N CYS A 223 -14.21 -34.76 -0.01
CA CYS A 223 -12.88 -35.38 0.12
C CYS A 223 -11.96 -35.09 -1.07
N GLN A 224 -12.48 -34.47 -2.14
CA GLN A 224 -11.80 -34.28 -3.43
C GLN A 224 -11.20 -35.58 -4.02
N ARG A 225 -11.92 -36.71 -3.88
CA ARG A 225 -11.46 -38.04 -4.29
C ARG A 225 -12.48 -38.77 -5.18
N LEU A 226 -11.98 -39.58 -6.10
CA LEU A 226 -12.79 -40.50 -6.91
C LEU A 226 -13.12 -41.75 -6.08
N LEU A 227 -14.33 -42.28 -6.24
CA LEU A 227 -14.86 -43.42 -5.49
C LEU A 227 -15.42 -44.48 -6.44
N CYS A 228 -15.22 -45.75 -6.11
CA CYS A 228 -15.95 -46.86 -6.71
C CYS A 228 -17.30 -47.09 -5.99
N PRO A 229 -18.18 -47.96 -6.51
CA PRO A 229 -19.46 -48.29 -5.88
C PRO A 229 -19.31 -48.80 -4.43
N LEU A 230 -18.26 -49.58 -4.13
CA LEU A 230 -17.98 -50.09 -2.79
C LEU A 230 -17.49 -49.00 -1.82
N CYS A 231 -16.60 -48.11 -2.26
CA CYS A 231 -16.12 -46.98 -1.44
C CYS A 231 -17.24 -45.99 -1.11
N LYS A 232 -18.24 -45.83 -1.99
CA LYS A 232 -19.42 -44.99 -1.72
C LYS A 232 -20.25 -45.53 -0.54
N LEU A 233 -20.31 -46.85 -0.36
CA LEU A 233 -21.08 -47.50 0.71
C LEU A 233 -20.37 -47.52 2.06
N ARG A 234 -19.05 -47.24 2.10
CA ARG A 234 -18.30 -47.18 3.37
C ARG A 234 -18.74 -45.97 4.21
N ARG A 235 -18.81 -46.17 5.54
CA ARG A 235 -19.19 -45.13 6.51
C ARG A 235 -18.29 -43.88 6.46
N VAL A 236 -17.06 -43.99 5.95
CA VAL A 236 -16.09 -42.89 5.82
C VAL A 236 -16.59 -41.78 4.88
N HIS A 237 -17.49 -42.09 3.95
CA HIS A 237 -18.10 -41.10 3.05
C HIS A 237 -19.59 -40.85 3.34
N ALA A 238 -20.11 -41.34 4.48
CA ALA A 238 -21.48 -41.07 4.89
C ALA A 238 -21.68 -39.58 5.17
N GLY A 239 -22.67 -38.95 4.52
CA GLY A 239 -22.95 -37.52 4.66
C GLY A 239 -22.09 -36.59 3.78
N HIS A 240 -21.16 -37.11 2.99
CA HIS A 240 -20.39 -36.31 2.04
C HIS A 240 -21.15 -36.03 0.74
N LYS A 241 -20.83 -34.89 0.09
CA LYS A 241 -21.44 -34.51 -1.20
C LYS A 241 -20.78 -35.31 -2.33
N VAL A 242 -21.42 -36.41 -2.73
CA VAL A 242 -20.95 -37.30 -3.80
C VAL A 242 -21.76 -37.08 -5.08
N ALA A 243 -21.08 -36.93 -6.22
CA ALA A 243 -21.69 -36.78 -7.54
C ALA A 243 -21.17 -37.85 -8.52
N PRO A 244 -21.90 -38.18 -9.60
CA PRO A 244 -21.37 -39.01 -10.68
C PRO A 244 -20.14 -38.35 -11.33
N VAL A 245 -19.15 -39.16 -11.73
CA VAL A 245 -17.91 -38.65 -12.36
C VAL A 245 -18.21 -37.83 -13.61
N ALA A 246 -19.20 -38.19 -14.42
CA ALA A 246 -19.58 -37.45 -15.62
C ALA A 246 -19.98 -35.98 -15.32
N GLN A 247 -20.72 -35.76 -14.23
CA GLN A 247 -21.12 -34.41 -13.82
C GLN A 247 -19.96 -33.62 -13.21
N ALA A 248 -19.15 -34.29 -12.38
CA ALA A 248 -17.94 -33.70 -11.80
C ALA A 248 -16.93 -33.30 -12.88
N TYR A 249 -16.79 -34.12 -13.92
CA TYR A 249 -15.95 -33.85 -15.09
C TYR A 249 -16.33 -32.53 -15.77
N GLN A 250 -17.61 -32.32 -16.12
CA GLN A 250 -18.03 -31.08 -16.76
C GLN A 250 -17.80 -29.87 -15.84
N THR A 251 -18.17 -29.99 -14.56
CA THR A 251 -18.01 -28.90 -13.58
C THR A 251 -16.53 -28.50 -13.42
N LEU A 252 -15.62 -29.47 -13.30
CA LEU A 252 -14.20 -29.21 -13.14
C LEU A 252 -13.57 -28.70 -14.44
N LYS A 253 -14.00 -29.22 -15.59
CA LYS A 253 -13.55 -28.75 -16.90
C LYS A 253 -13.90 -27.27 -17.11
N ASP A 254 -15.13 -26.89 -16.81
CA ASP A 254 -15.58 -25.50 -16.92
C ASP A 254 -14.82 -24.58 -15.96
N LYS A 255 -14.59 -25.05 -14.72
CA LYS A 255 -13.83 -24.30 -13.71
C LYS A 255 -12.39 -24.05 -14.18
N ILE A 256 -11.67 -25.09 -14.61
CA ILE A 256 -10.29 -24.97 -15.10
C ILE A 256 -10.25 -24.10 -16.35
N THR A 257 -11.23 -24.21 -17.25
CA THR A 257 -11.30 -23.37 -18.46
C THR A 257 -11.47 -21.89 -18.09
N LYS A 258 -12.33 -21.56 -17.12
CA LYS A 258 -12.50 -20.18 -16.62
C LYS A 258 -11.23 -19.65 -15.96
N GLU A 259 -10.60 -20.44 -15.08
CA GLU A 259 -9.35 -20.06 -14.40
C GLU A 259 -8.21 -19.85 -15.41
N MET A 260 -8.08 -20.72 -16.41
CA MET A 260 -7.09 -20.59 -17.49
C MET A 260 -7.32 -19.30 -18.30
N ASN A 261 -8.56 -19.05 -18.72
CA ASN A 261 -8.89 -17.85 -19.49
C ASN A 261 -8.65 -16.57 -18.67
N TYR A 262 -8.91 -16.59 -17.36
CA TYR A 262 -8.59 -15.48 -16.46
C TYR A 262 -7.08 -15.22 -16.38
N VAL A 263 -6.27 -16.28 -16.22
CA VAL A 263 -4.80 -16.15 -16.21
C VAL A 263 -4.28 -15.60 -17.53
N LEU A 264 -4.81 -16.09 -18.67
CA LEU A 264 -4.44 -15.59 -20.00
C LEU A 264 -4.84 -14.13 -20.20
N ALA A 265 -6.03 -13.73 -19.77
CA ALA A 265 -6.49 -12.34 -19.87
C ALA A 265 -5.63 -11.37 -19.04
N ASN A 266 -5.17 -11.80 -17.87
CA ASN A 266 -4.32 -10.99 -17.01
C ASN A 266 -2.84 -11.03 -17.39
N GLN A 267 -2.43 -11.91 -18.31
CA GLN A 267 -1.03 -12.03 -18.71
C GLN A 267 -0.46 -10.70 -19.21
N GLU A 268 -1.21 -9.97 -20.05
CA GLU A 268 -0.81 -8.66 -20.56
C GLU A 268 -0.67 -7.63 -19.42
N THR A 269 -1.57 -7.65 -18.43
CA THR A 269 -1.48 -6.73 -17.28
C THR A 269 -0.23 -6.99 -16.44
N VAL A 270 0.13 -8.25 -16.21
CA VAL A 270 1.35 -8.61 -15.47
C VAL A 270 2.60 -8.21 -16.26
N LEU A 271 2.62 -8.42 -17.59
CA LEU A 271 3.71 -7.95 -18.45
C LEU A 271 3.83 -6.42 -18.44
N GLY A 272 2.71 -5.70 -18.45
CA GLY A 272 2.68 -4.25 -18.31
C GLY A 272 3.25 -3.77 -16.97
N GLN A 273 2.90 -4.45 -15.87
CA GLN A 273 3.48 -4.17 -14.54
C GLN A 273 4.98 -4.43 -14.51
N ILE A 274 5.46 -5.51 -15.11
CA ILE A 274 6.91 -5.80 -15.21
C ILE A 274 7.61 -4.68 -15.97
N SER A 275 7.09 -4.27 -17.13
CA SER A 275 7.68 -3.18 -17.92
C SER A 275 7.71 -1.85 -17.15
N GLN A 276 6.66 -1.54 -16.38
CA GLN A 276 6.64 -0.35 -15.50
C GLN A 276 7.73 -0.42 -14.42
N LEU A 277 7.93 -1.58 -13.80
CA LEU A 277 8.98 -1.78 -12.82
C LEU A 277 10.38 -1.65 -13.44
N GLU A 278 10.61 -2.23 -14.61
CA GLU A 278 11.87 -2.11 -15.36
C GLU A 278 12.16 -0.64 -15.74
N SER A 279 11.14 0.11 -16.18
CA SER A 279 11.26 1.54 -16.45
C SER A 279 11.58 2.34 -15.19
N ALA A 280 10.97 2.01 -14.05
CA ALA A 280 11.25 2.69 -12.78
C ALA A 280 12.69 2.42 -12.29
N ILE A 281 13.18 1.19 -12.46
CA ILE A 281 14.57 0.82 -12.13
C ILE A 281 15.55 1.60 -13.00
N THR A 282 15.37 1.58 -14.32
CA THR A 282 16.27 2.30 -15.25
C THR A 282 16.28 3.81 -15.01
N GLN A 283 15.12 4.41 -14.71
CA GLN A 283 15.03 5.83 -14.35
C GLN A 283 15.76 6.14 -13.04
N THR A 284 15.65 5.27 -12.04
CA THR A 284 16.32 5.44 -10.75
C THR A 284 17.85 5.39 -10.92
N GLU A 285 18.35 4.47 -11.73
CA GLU A 285 19.78 4.38 -12.06
C GLU A 285 20.28 5.61 -12.83
N ALA A 286 19.53 6.10 -13.81
CA ALA A 286 19.89 7.32 -14.54
C ALA A 286 19.94 8.54 -13.61
N ASN A 287 18.94 8.68 -12.73
CA ASN A 287 18.86 9.76 -11.75
C ASN A 287 20.01 9.68 -10.73
N SER A 288 20.40 8.48 -10.30
CA SER A 288 21.50 8.28 -9.34
C SER A 288 22.85 8.71 -9.93
N VAL A 289 23.11 8.37 -11.19
CA VAL A 289 24.32 8.80 -11.91
C VAL A 289 24.35 10.32 -12.07
N ALA A 290 23.23 10.93 -12.45
CA ALA A 290 23.13 12.39 -12.57
C ALA A 290 23.37 13.10 -11.23
N ALA A 291 22.77 12.61 -10.15
CA ALA A 291 22.96 13.16 -8.80
C ALA A 291 24.44 13.04 -8.34
N ARG A 292 25.09 11.91 -8.62
CA ARG A 292 26.51 11.70 -8.33
C ARG A 292 27.42 12.65 -9.12
N GLU A 293 27.10 12.90 -10.39
CA GLU A 293 27.86 13.85 -11.20
C GLU A 293 27.69 15.28 -10.69
N GLN A 294 26.47 15.67 -10.30
CA GLN A 294 26.18 16.98 -9.71
C GLN A 294 26.95 17.19 -8.40
N LEU A 295 26.99 16.17 -7.53
CA LEU A 295 27.78 16.20 -6.31
C LEU A 295 29.27 16.34 -6.63
N SER A 296 29.77 15.54 -7.57
CA SER A 296 31.17 15.57 -7.98
C SER A 296 31.56 16.94 -8.55
N GLN A 297 30.69 17.56 -9.35
CA GLN A 297 30.90 18.91 -9.86
C GLN A 297 30.97 19.94 -8.74
N SER A 298 30.03 19.89 -7.78
CA SER A 298 30.01 20.84 -6.65
C SER A 298 31.29 20.75 -5.81
N VAL A 299 31.82 19.55 -5.58
CA VAL A 299 33.09 19.34 -4.87
C VAL A 299 34.29 19.81 -5.70
N ARG A 300 34.29 19.59 -7.02
CA ARG A 300 35.32 20.11 -7.93
C ARG A 300 35.39 21.63 -7.90
N ASP A 301 34.25 22.30 -7.86
CA ASP A 301 34.18 23.77 -7.80
C ASP A 301 34.79 24.31 -6.50
N LEU A 302 34.47 23.71 -5.35
CA LEU A 302 35.08 24.07 -4.06
C LEU A 302 36.61 23.85 -4.08
N THR A 303 37.05 22.73 -4.67
CA THR A 303 38.48 22.40 -4.78
C THR A 303 39.21 23.38 -5.69
N ALA A 304 38.59 23.79 -6.79
CA ALA A 304 39.16 24.77 -7.72
C ALA A 304 39.36 26.14 -7.04
N LEU A 305 38.39 26.62 -6.25
CA LEU A 305 38.51 27.86 -5.49
C LEU A 305 39.64 27.79 -4.44
N LEU A 306 39.79 26.65 -3.76
CA LEU A 306 40.90 26.45 -2.82
C LEU A 306 42.26 26.44 -3.54
N ALA A 307 42.35 25.81 -4.71
CA ALA A 307 43.56 25.79 -5.52
C ALA A 307 43.94 27.20 -6.03
N GLU A 308 42.95 28.00 -6.45
CA GLU A 308 43.16 29.39 -6.85
C GLU A 308 43.70 30.24 -5.69
N ARG A 309 43.15 30.07 -4.48
CA ARG A 309 43.66 30.75 -3.28
C ARG A 309 45.08 30.31 -2.91
N HIS A 310 45.38 29.02 -2.99
CA HIS A 310 46.73 28.51 -2.78
C HIS A 310 47.74 29.11 -3.77
N ALA A 311 47.38 29.19 -5.06
CA ALA A 311 48.23 29.78 -6.09
C ALA A 311 48.50 31.27 -5.82
N SER A 312 47.46 32.04 -5.47
CA SER A 312 47.58 33.47 -5.15
C SER A 312 48.50 33.73 -3.94
N LEU A 313 48.38 32.94 -2.87
CA LEU A 313 49.24 33.05 -1.68
C LEU A 313 50.70 32.70 -2.00
N THR A 314 50.91 31.65 -2.79
CA THR A 314 52.25 31.23 -3.23
C THR A 314 52.92 32.32 -4.05
N GLU A 315 52.18 32.94 -4.97
CA GLU A 315 52.68 34.02 -5.81
C GLU A 315 53.02 35.28 -4.98
N ALA A 316 52.21 35.60 -3.96
CA ALA A 316 52.51 36.68 -3.02
C ALA A 316 53.81 36.42 -2.22
N LEU A 317 54.04 35.17 -1.80
CA LEU A 317 55.26 34.77 -1.12
C LEU A 317 56.49 34.89 -2.02
N GLU A 318 56.40 34.40 -3.27
CA GLU A 318 57.51 34.50 -4.23
C GLU A 318 57.82 35.96 -4.60
N ARG A 319 56.80 36.82 -4.77
CA ARG A 319 57.01 38.27 -4.96
C ARG A 319 57.73 38.91 -3.78
N ALA A 320 57.34 38.58 -2.55
CA ALA A 320 57.99 39.10 -1.35
C ALA A 320 59.45 38.62 -1.25
N ARG A 321 59.70 37.35 -1.58
CA ARG A 321 61.04 36.77 -1.67
C ARG A 321 61.89 37.48 -2.71
N GLN A 322 61.38 37.67 -3.92
CA GLN A 322 62.09 38.33 -5.01
C GLN A 322 62.47 39.76 -4.63
N LYS A 323 61.52 40.55 -4.11
CA LYS A 323 61.77 41.94 -3.69
C LYS A 323 62.84 42.05 -2.62
N ARG A 324 62.83 41.16 -1.62
CA ARG A 324 63.86 41.11 -0.57
C ARG A 324 65.22 40.69 -1.13
N GLY A 325 65.22 39.68 -2.01
CA GLY A 325 66.42 39.21 -2.70
C GLY A 325 67.08 40.31 -3.53
N GLU A 326 66.29 41.06 -4.29
CA GLU A 326 66.75 42.21 -5.09
C GLU A 326 67.32 43.33 -4.21
N ALA A 327 66.66 43.66 -3.09
CA ALA A 327 67.17 44.67 -2.16
C ALA A 327 68.52 44.28 -1.55
N LEU A 328 68.67 43.02 -1.14
CA LEU A 328 69.93 42.50 -0.60
C LEU A 328 71.02 42.40 -1.67
N ALA A 329 70.69 41.93 -2.88
CA ALA A 329 71.61 41.88 -4.00
C ALA A 329 72.10 43.27 -4.41
N GLY A 330 71.20 44.27 -4.44
CA GLY A 330 71.52 45.67 -4.67
C GLY A 330 72.48 46.21 -3.60
N GLN A 331 72.22 45.93 -2.32
CA GLN A 331 73.12 46.31 -1.24
C GLN A 331 74.51 45.67 -1.37
N VAL A 332 74.59 44.40 -1.79
CA VAL A 332 75.87 43.72 -2.08
C VAL A 332 76.60 44.42 -3.23
N ALA A 333 75.90 44.77 -4.32
CA ALA A 333 76.50 45.47 -5.46
C ALA A 333 77.04 46.86 -5.08
N GLU A 334 76.26 47.64 -4.32
CA GLU A 334 76.67 48.95 -3.81
C GLU A 334 77.94 48.84 -2.95
N ARG A 335 77.96 47.90 -1.99
CA ARG A 335 79.12 47.70 -1.11
C ARG A 335 80.34 47.17 -1.86
N ARG A 336 80.17 46.33 -2.88
CA ARG A 336 81.27 45.90 -3.77
C ARG A 336 81.84 47.08 -4.56
N SER A 337 81.00 47.95 -5.12
CA SER A 337 81.45 49.16 -5.82
C SER A 337 82.23 50.11 -4.90
N LEU A 338 81.84 50.22 -3.62
CA LEU A 338 82.62 50.97 -2.63
C LEU A 338 84.03 50.40 -2.40
N LEU A 339 84.22 49.08 -2.55
CA LEU A 339 85.54 48.45 -2.44
C LEU A 339 86.38 48.58 -3.72
N GLU A 340 85.76 48.81 -4.87
CA GLU A 340 86.44 49.00 -6.17
C GLU A 340 87.15 50.37 -6.31
N HIS A 341 87.16 51.20 -5.28
CA HIS A 341 87.91 52.46 -5.23
C HIS A 341 89.44 52.27 -5.08
N ALA A 342 90.04 51.35 -5.83
CA ALA A 342 91.50 51.24 -5.96
C ALA A 342 92.12 52.60 -6.36
N GLY A 343 91.41 53.39 -7.16
CA GLY A 343 91.79 54.75 -7.53
C GLY A 343 91.74 55.75 -6.37
N LEU A 344 90.85 55.61 -5.38
CA LEU A 344 90.84 56.47 -4.18
C LEU A 344 92.01 56.12 -3.27
N MET A 345 92.34 54.84 -3.14
CA MET A 345 93.53 54.40 -2.39
C MET A 345 94.81 54.91 -3.05
N ALA A 346 94.95 54.77 -4.37
CA ALA A 346 96.08 55.33 -5.13
C ALA A 346 96.13 56.86 -5.03
N PHE A 347 95.00 57.56 -5.19
CA PHE A 347 94.91 59.01 -5.02
C PHE A 347 95.30 59.45 -3.61
N SER A 348 94.89 58.70 -2.59
CA SER A 348 95.25 58.99 -1.20
C SER A 348 96.73 58.78 -0.94
N GLN A 349 97.35 57.78 -1.58
CA GLN A 349 98.80 57.56 -1.52
C GLN A 349 99.59 58.69 -2.20
N GLU A 350 99.12 59.21 -3.34
CA GLU A 350 99.75 60.36 -4.00
C GLU A 350 99.51 61.67 -3.24
N LEU A 351 98.31 61.89 -2.67
CA LEU A 351 98.00 63.04 -1.84
C LEU A 351 98.95 63.18 -0.63
N LEU A 352 99.41 62.07 -0.06
CA LEU A 352 100.37 62.06 1.04
C LEU A 352 101.77 62.60 0.65
N LYS A 353 102.07 62.73 -0.65
CA LYS A 353 103.33 63.31 -1.15
C LYS A 353 103.23 64.81 -1.40
N GLU A 354 102.06 65.43 -1.21
CA GLU A 354 101.87 66.87 -1.40
C GLU A 354 102.68 67.68 -0.39
N THR A 355 103.33 68.74 -0.87
CA THR A 355 104.26 69.55 -0.06
C THR A 355 103.71 70.93 0.30
N ASP A 356 102.66 71.40 -0.39
CA ASP A 356 101.96 72.65 -0.09
C ASP A 356 100.87 72.46 1.00
N PRO A 357 101.02 73.05 2.21
CA PRO A 357 100.09 72.80 3.32
C PRO A 357 98.62 73.20 3.07
N PRO A 358 98.30 74.35 2.45
CA PRO A 358 96.92 74.70 2.10
C PRO A 358 96.25 73.73 1.12
N CYS A 359 96.95 73.35 0.05
CA CYS A 359 96.43 72.37 -0.93
C CYS A 359 96.21 70.98 -0.31
N PHE A 360 97.15 70.52 0.53
CA PHE A 360 97.02 69.24 1.24
C PHE A 360 95.80 69.22 2.15
N VAL A 361 95.59 70.25 2.98
CA VAL A 361 94.45 70.27 3.94
C VAL A 361 93.10 70.29 3.21
N GLN A 362 92.99 71.02 2.09
CA GLN A 362 91.77 71.05 1.28
C GLN A 362 91.45 69.66 0.69
N ALA A 363 92.44 69.02 0.08
CA ALA A 363 92.28 67.69 -0.53
C ALA A 363 92.09 66.59 0.53
N ALA A 364 92.85 66.63 1.64
CA ALA A 364 92.74 65.68 2.75
C ALA A 364 91.34 65.70 3.39
N ARG A 365 90.73 66.88 3.57
CA ARG A 365 89.36 66.99 4.09
C ARG A 365 88.33 66.34 3.16
N GLN A 366 88.50 66.50 1.84
CA GLN A 366 87.62 65.89 0.84
C GLN A 366 87.78 64.37 0.80
N THR A 367 89.02 63.88 0.85
CA THR A 367 89.37 62.45 0.87
C THR A 367 88.91 61.77 2.16
N HIS A 368 89.16 62.38 3.33
CA HIS A 368 88.70 61.90 4.63
C HIS A 368 87.17 61.74 4.67
N ARG A 369 86.43 62.71 4.09
CA ARG A 369 84.96 62.62 3.98
C ARG A 369 84.50 61.47 3.09
N ARG A 370 85.27 61.09 2.06
CA ARG A 370 84.97 59.96 1.18
C ARG A 370 85.24 58.61 1.85
N PHE A 371 86.35 58.48 2.60
CA PHE A 371 86.63 57.27 3.39
C PHE A 371 85.58 57.01 4.47
N PHE A 372 85.24 58.04 5.26
CA PHE A 372 84.34 57.87 6.41
C PHE A 372 82.89 57.56 5.98
N LYS A 373 82.44 58.08 4.82
CA LYS A 373 81.11 57.77 4.27
C LYS A 373 80.95 56.29 3.88
N GLY A 374 82.02 55.62 3.44
CA GLY A 374 81.97 54.20 3.07
C GLY A 374 81.86 53.23 4.26
N LEU A 375 82.26 53.68 5.46
CA LEU A 375 82.42 52.86 6.66
C LEU A 375 81.28 53.02 7.70
N GLN A 376 80.25 53.81 7.42
CA GLN A 376 79.13 54.00 8.36
C GLN A 376 78.27 52.72 8.52
N CYS A 377 77.60 52.65 9.69
CA CYS A 377 76.86 51.53 10.26
C CYS A 377 76.20 50.58 9.24
N PHE A 378 76.44 49.28 9.44
CA PHE A 378 75.85 48.22 8.63
C PHE A 378 74.49 47.79 9.21
N SER A 379 73.47 47.87 8.39
CA SER A 379 72.17 47.22 8.59
C SER A 379 71.73 46.58 7.29
N LEU A 380 71.08 45.42 7.35
CA LEU A 380 70.56 44.75 6.16
C LEU A 380 69.47 45.59 5.50
N ALA A 381 69.47 45.66 4.16
CA ALA A 381 68.46 46.38 3.38
C ALA A 381 67.06 45.72 3.47
N ALA A 382 67.00 44.44 3.86
CA ALA A 382 65.76 43.71 4.14
C ALA A 382 66.00 42.58 5.16
N ASP A 383 64.98 42.21 5.94
CA ASP A 383 65.02 41.02 6.79
C ASP A 383 64.95 39.74 5.93
N PRO A 384 65.91 38.80 6.05
CA PRO A 384 65.87 37.52 5.34
C PRO A 384 64.80 36.56 5.87
N SER A 385 64.18 36.84 7.03
CA SER A 385 63.19 35.95 7.64
C SER A 385 61.79 36.07 7.02
N PHE A 386 61.07 34.96 7.01
CA PHE A 386 59.63 34.91 6.70
C PHE A 386 58.78 34.64 7.94
N ARG A 387 59.28 34.99 9.14
CA ARG A 387 58.59 34.70 10.42
C ARG A 387 57.20 35.35 10.52
N HIS A 388 56.98 36.43 9.78
CA HIS A 388 55.70 37.13 9.68
C HIS A 388 54.75 36.58 8.60
N PHE A 389 55.14 35.51 7.90
CA PHE A 389 54.36 34.85 6.86
C PHE A 389 53.75 33.53 7.38
N GLN A 390 53.25 33.54 8.61
CA GLN A 390 52.54 32.40 9.18
C GLN A 390 51.06 32.46 8.77
N LEU A 391 50.59 31.39 8.13
CA LEU A 391 49.19 31.20 7.78
C LEU A 391 48.53 30.34 8.86
N ASP A 392 47.61 30.93 9.62
CA ASP A 392 46.71 30.16 10.51
C ASP A 392 45.47 29.76 9.72
N VAL A 393 45.24 28.45 9.58
CA VAL A 393 44.09 27.87 8.85
C VAL A 393 43.02 27.30 9.78
N SER A 394 43.14 27.53 11.09
CA SER A 394 42.29 26.87 12.10
C SER A 394 40.81 27.25 11.95
N LYS A 395 40.52 28.50 11.57
CA LYS A 395 39.14 28.96 11.34
C LYS A 395 38.55 28.36 10.07
N GLU A 396 39.34 28.31 9.00
CA GLU A 396 38.95 27.78 7.70
C GLU A 396 38.72 26.27 7.76
N LEU A 397 39.57 25.52 8.46
CA LEU A 397 39.38 24.10 8.72
C LEU A 397 38.08 23.84 9.50
N LYS A 398 37.76 24.70 10.48
CA LYS A 398 36.48 24.62 11.19
C LYS A 398 35.30 24.86 10.26
N LEU A 399 35.36 25.89 9.42
CA LEU A 399 34.32 26.17 8.42
C LEU A 399 34.14 25.03 7.41
N LEU A 400 35.23 24.38 6.98
CA LEU A 400 35.19 23.21 6.09
C LEU A 400 34.59 21.98 6.79
N THR A 401 34.86 21.80 8.08
CA THR A 401 34.31 20.69 8.88
C THR A 401 32.82 20.90 9.17
N ASP A 402 32.40 22.15 9.37
CA ASP A 402 31.02 22.54 9.67
C ASP A 402 30.17 22.76 8.39
N LEU A 403 30.64 22.34 7.20
CA LEU A 403 29.89 22.49 5.95
C LEU A 403 28.54 21.76 6.00
N GLN A 404 27.46 22.53 6.08
CA GLN A 404 26.09 22.04 5.98
C GLN A 404 25.55 22.33 4.58
N PHE A 405 25.31 21.27 3.81
CA PHE A 405 24.66 21.39 2.50
C PHE A 405 23.16 21.56 2.67
N ILE A 406 22.55 22.40 1.83
CA ILE A 406 21.10 22.53 1.77
C ILE A 406 20.53 21.15 1.43
N GLN A 407 19.63 20.65 2.28
CA GLN A 407 18.90 19.42 2.05
C GLN A 407 17.54 19.74 1.42
N ALA A 408 16.97 18.80 0.66
CA ALA A 408 15.61 18.94 0.19
C ALA A 408 14.65 19.05 1.39
N PRO A 409 13.55 19.83 1.30
CA PRO A 409 12.60 19.93 2.39
C PRO A 409 11.99 18.56 2.72
N LEU A 410 11.72 18.30 3.98
CA LEU A 410 10.98 17.12 4.40
C LEU A 410 9.52 17.20 3.90
N ALA A 411 8.83 16.06 3.89
CA ALA A 411 7.42 15.99 3.52
C ALA A 411 6.58 16.96 4.36
N PRO A 412 5.84 17.90 3.74
CA PRO A 412 4.90 18.76 4.46
C PRO A 412 3.79 17.93 5.10
N VAL A 413 3.26 18.41 6.23
CA VAL A 413 2.11 17.77 6.89
C VAL A 413 0.88 18.63 6.67
N ILE A 414 -0.13 18.08 5.98
CA ILE A 414 -1.41 18.74 5.76
C ILE A 414 -2.15 18.84 7.10
N ASP A 415 -2.54 20.05 7.49
CA ASP A 415 -3.31 20.34 8.68
C ASP A 415 -4.79 20.10 8.36
N THR A 416 -5.29 18.91 8.71
CA THR A 416 -6.67 18.50 8.47
C THR A 416 -7.70 19.31 9.27
N GLN A 417 -7.30 20.01 10.33
CA GLN A 417 -8.20 20.84 11.13
C GLN A 417 -8.43 22.21 10.49
N LYS A 418 -7.42 22.76 9.81
CA LYS A 418 -7.51 24.05 9.10
C LYS A 418 -7.94 23.90 7.64
N THR A 419 -7.72 22.72 7.07
CA THR A 419 -8.16 22.38 5.72
C THR A 419 -9.68 22.29 5.67
N LEU A 420 -10.28 22.88 4.63
CA LEU A 420 -11.72 23.00 4.48
C LEU A 420 -12.17 22.70 3.05
N ALA A 421 -13.22 21.90 2.91
CA ALA A 421 -13.96 21.72 1.67
C ALA A 421 -15.34 22.39 1.80
N TYR A 422 -15.63 23.36 0.92
CA TYR A 422 -16.95 23.98 0.84
C TYR A 422 -17.26 24.36 -0.62
N ASP A 423 -17.32 25.64 -0.98
CA ASP A 423 -17.41 26.10 -2.37
C ASP A 423 -16.11 25.84 -3.15
N GLN A 424 -14.99 25.87 -2.45
CA GLN A 424 -13.65 25.55 -2.95
C GLN A 424 -12.92 24.66 -1.93
N LEU A 425 -11.74 24.13 -2.29
CA LEU A 425 -10.89 23.42 -1.35
C LEU A 425 -9.80 24.37 -0.86
N PHE A 426 -9.82 24.65 0.44
CA PHE A 426 -8.74 25.36 1.12
C PHE A 426 -7.84 24.35 1.81
N LEU A 427 -6.61 24.21 1.33
CA LEU A 427 -5.58 23.39 1.94
C LEU A 427 -4.68 24.25 2.82
N CYS A 428 -4.34 23.71 3.99
CA CYS A 428 -3.29 24.24 4.86
C CYS A 428 -2.33 23.12 5.21
N TRP A 429 -1.05 23.42 5.26
CA TRP A 429 -0.02 22.49 5.69
C TRP A 429 1.00 23.19 6.58
N ARG A 430 1.93 22.42 7.11
CA ARG A 430 3.08 22.92 7.87
C ARG A 430 4.30 22.07 7.55
N LEU A 431 5.46 22.71 7.53
CA LEU A 431 6.72 22.01 7.36
C LEU A 431 7.23 21.56 8.74
N PRO A 432 7.81 20.35 8.89
CA PRO A 432 8.43 19.92 10.14
C PRO A 432 9.54 20.89 10.60
N GLN A 433 9.70 21.08 11.91
CA GLN A 433 10.69 22.03 12.46
C GLN A 433 12.15 21.68 12.12
N GLU A 434 12.43 20.39 11.96
CA GLU A 434 13.75 19.87 11.60
C GLU A 434 14.03 19.96 10.09
N SER A 435 13.05 20.37 9.28
CA SER A 435 13.19 20.46 7.84
C SER A 435 13.99 21.69 7.41
N ALA A 436 14.77 21.52 6.35
CA ALA A 436 15.25 22.66 5.56
C ALA A 436 14.06 23.48 5.04
N PRO A 437 14.17 24.81 4.94
CA PRO A 437 13.08 25.66 4.47
C PRO A 437 12.75 25.37 3.00
N ALA A 438 11.45 25.33 2.69
CA ALA A 438 10.95 25.32 1.33
C ALA A 438 10.83 26.75 0.83
N TRP A 439 11.25 26.99 -0.42
CA TRP A 439 11.10 28.28 -1.09
C TRP A 439 9.74 28.42 -1.76
N HIS A 440 9.22 27.31 -2.29
CA HIS A 440 7.87 27.20 -2.80
C HIS A 440 7.34 25.78 -2.60
N PHE A 441 6.03 25.62 -2.73
CA PHE A 441 5.35 24.32 -2.66
C PHE A 441 4.70 23.98 -4.00
N SER A 442 4.51 22.68 -4.21
CA SER A 442 3.80 22.11 -5.34
C SER A 442 2.64 21.28 -4.81
N VAL A 443 1.42 21.65 -5.17
CA VAL A 443 0.19 20.98 -4.73
C VAL A 443 -0.36 20.17 -5.88
N GLU A 444 -0.54 18.87 -5.67
CA GLU A 444 -1.17 17.98 -6.64
C GLU A 444 -2.52 17.48 -6.14
N PHE A 445 -3.51 17.44 -7.03
CA PHE A 445 -4.83 16.97 -6.72
C PHE A 445 -5.47 16.21 -7.88
N ARG A 446 -6.35 15.25 -7.56
CA ARG A 446 -7.13 14.49 -8.54
C ARG A 446 -8.44 13.97 -7.95
N ARG A 447 -9.42 13.69 -8.80
CA ARG A 447 -10.68 13.05 -8.41
C ARG A 447 -10.49 11.53 -8.26
N ARG A 448 -10.94 10.94 -7.16
CA ARG A 448 -10.77 9.50 -6.84
C ARG A 448 -11.34 8.56 -7.91
N LEU A 449 -12.50 8.90 -8.48
CA LEU A 449 -13.19 8.07 -9.49
C LEU A 449 -12.68 8.28 -10.92
N ALA A 450 -11.80 9.26 -11.16
CA ALA A 450 -11.13 9.41 -12.44
C ALA A 450 -9.94 8.44 -12.49
N ALA A 451 -10.22 7.14 -12.66
CA ALA A 451 -9.16 6.17 -12.89
C ALA A 451 -8.44 6.46 -14.23
N ALA A 452 -7.12 6.65 -14.14
CA ALA A 452 -6.09 6.62 -15.19
C ALA A 452 -6.16 7.59 -16.40
N ARG A 453 -7.33 8.12 -16.82
CA ARG A 453 -7.42 8.98 -18.02
C ARG A 453 -7.00 10.44 -17.80
N TRP A 454 -7.05 10.92 -16.57
CA TRP A 454 -6.75 12.32 -16.22
C TRP A 454 -5.71 12.28 -15.11
N GLY A 455 -4.47 12.69 -15.43
CA GLY A 455 -3.35 12.69 -14.50
C GLY A 455 -3.56 13.63 -13.30
N TRP A 456 -2.58 13.66 -12.40
CA TRP A 456 -2.56 14.66 -11.32
C TRP A 456 -2.62 16.07 -11.92
N GLN A 457 -3.56 16.88 -11.45
CA GLN A 457 -3.55 18.32 -11.70
C GLN A 457 -2.60 18.97 -10.68
N ARG A 458 -1.94 20.05 -11.07
CA ARG A 458 -0.87 20.64 -10.26
C ARG A 458 -0.96 22.16 -10.19
N LEU A 459 -0.77 22.68 -8.98
CA LEU A 459 -0.47 24.09 -8.70
C LEU A 459 1.01 24.17 -8.32
N GLU A 460 1.79 24.86 -9.14
CA GLU A 460 3.22 25.08 -8.89
C GLU A 460 3.46 26.41 -8.17
N GLU A 461 4.67 26.59 -7.64
CA GLU A 461 5.18 27.85 -7.10
C GLU A 461 4.32 28.50 -5.99
N VAL A 462 3.67 27.69 -5.15
CA VAL A 462 2.89 28.22 -4.02
C VAL A 462 3.84 28.78 -2.96
N GLY A 463 3.88 30.10 -2.82
CA GLY A 463 4.80 30.85 -1.93
C GLY A 463 4.42 30.88 -0.44
N GLY A 464 3.56 29.95 0.02
CA GLY A 464 3.06 29.91 1.40
C GLY A 464 2.65 28.52 1.83
N THR A 465 2.11 28.39 3.05
CA THR A 465 1.70 27.10 3.63
C THR A 465 0.21 26.79 3.45
N SER A 466 -0.42 27.43 2.48
CA SER A 466 -1.83 27.24 2.14
C SER A 466 -2.09 27.47 0.66
N ALA A 467 -3.07 26.78 0.10
CA ALA A 467 -3.53 26.98 -1.27
C ALA A 467 -5.05 26.81 -1.37
N VAL A 468 -5.63 27.49 -2.34
CA VAL A 468 -7.04 27.35 -2.72
C VAL A 468 -7.09 26.63 -4.05
N ILE A 469 -7.95 25.62 -4.16
CA ILE A 469 -8.22 24.90 -5.39
C ILE A 469 -9.67 25.18 -5.80
N ASP A 470 -9.82 25.69 -7.01
CA ASP A 470 -11.08 26.10 -7.62
C ASP A 470 -11.53 25.11 -8.73
N ARG A 471 -12.67 25.42 -9.37
CA ARG A 471 -13.26 24.64 -10.48
C ARG A 471 -13.42 23.14 -10.17
N LEU A 472 -13.89 22.85 -8.97
CA LEU A 472 -14.13 21.50 -8.49
C LEU A 472 -15.54 21.05 -8.87
N GLU A 473 -15.68 19.74 -9.07
CA GLU A 473 -16.98 19.13 -9.18
C GLU A 473 -17.55 18.87 -7.78
N MET A 474 -18.83 19.19 -7.62
CA MET A 474 -19.57 18.88 -6.39
C MET A 474 -19.85 17.37 -6.30
N ASP A 475 -20.17 16.89 -5.11
CA ASP A 475 -20.46 15.48 -4.82
C ASP A 475 -19.33 14.53 -5.23
N SER A 476 -18.08 14.96 -5.01
CA SER A 476 -16.88 14.25 -5.46
C SER A 476 -15.81 14.17 -4.36
N VAL A 477 -14.99 13.11 -4.43
CA VAL A 477 -13.86 12.92 -3.53
C VAL A 477 -12.56 13.28 -4.25
N TYR A 478 -11.84 14.26 -3.70
CA TYR A 478 -10.53 14.67 -4.18
C TYR A 478 -9.44 14.09 -3.28
N VAL A 479 -8.37 13.62 -3.92
CA VAL A 479 -7.13 13.17 -3.29
C VAL A 479 -6.09 14.25 -3.52
N LEU A 480 -5.46 14.73 -2.45
CA LEU A 480 -4.54 15.86 -2.49
C LEU A 480 -3.23 15.54 -1.79
N ARG A 481 -2.12 16.05 -2.32
CA ARG A 481 -0.78 15.94 -1.75
C ARG A 481 0.06 17.18 -2.03
N VAL A 482 0.99 17.48 -1.14
CA VAL A 482 1.85 18.68 -1.22
C VAL A 482 3.30 18.29 -1.05
N ARG A 483 4.21 18.90 -1.80
CA ARG A 483 5.67 18.78 -1.56
C ARG A 483 6.34 20.15 -1.53
N GLY A 484 7.38 20.27 -0.72
CA GLY A 484 8.24 21.46 -0.69
C GLY A 484 9.35 21.38 -1.74
N CYS A 485 9.82 22.55 -2.19
CA CYS A 485 10.96 22.65 -3.10
C CYS A 485 11.92 23.74 -2.62
N ASN A 486 13.22 23.48 -2.74
CA ASN A 486 14.27 24.47 -2.54
C ASN A 486 15.43 24.21 -3.53
N LYS A 487 16.58 24.87 -3.33
CA LYS A 487 17.76 24.68 -4.21
C LYS A 487 18.26 23.24 -4.33
N ALA A 488 18.04 22.41 -3.30
CA ALA A 488 18.44 21.01 -3.30
C ALA A 488 17.46 20.13 -4.09
N GLY A 489 16.32 20.69 -4.53
CA GLY A 489 15.32 20.03 -5.34
C GLY A 489 13.99 19.86 -4.61
N PHE A 490 13.21 18.90 -5.08
CA PHE A 490 11.90 18.56 -4.54
C PHE A 490 12.05 17.62 -3.35
N GLY A 491 11.35 17.95 -2.26
CA GLY A 491 11.11 17.04 -1.14
C GLY A 491 10.11 15.94 -1.49
N GLU A 492 9.90 15.06 -0.53
CA GLU A 492 8.86 14.04 -0.60
C GLU A 492 7.46 14.67 -0.55
N TYR A 493 6.48 13.94 -1.10
CA TYR A 493 5.08 14.33 -0.97
C TYR A 493 4.58 14.05 0.45
N SER A 494 3.68 14.92 0.92
CA SER A 494 2.86 14.68 2.11
C SER A 494 2.05 13.39 1.97
N GLU A 495 1.57 12.88 3.11
CA GLU A 495 0.49 11.90 3.08
C GLU A 495 -0.70 12.43 2.28
N GLU A 496 -1.36 11.52 1.55
CA GLU A 496 -2.53 11.86 0.74
C GLU A 496 -3.73 12.13 1.65
N VAL A 497 -4.35 13.29 1.49
CA VAL A 497 -5.58 13.65 2.20
C VAL A 497 -6.78 13.56 1.26
N TYR A 498 -7.89 13.05 1.79
CA TYR A 498 -9.14 12.86 1.07
C TYR A 498 -10.14 13.92 1.53
N LEU A 499 -10.57 14.76 0.60
CA LEU A 499 -11.57 15.80 0.87
C LEU A 499 -12.80 15.54 0.02
N HIS A 500 -13.96 15.61 0.67
CA HIS A 500 -15.24 15.47 0.00
C HIS A 500 -15.81 16.87 -0.28
N THR A 501 -16.15 17.13 -1.54
CA THR A 501 -16.90 18.34 -1.89
C THR A 501 -18.38 18.18 -1.48
N PRO A 502 -19.08 19.28 -1.16
CA PRO A 502 -20.50 19.22 -0.80
C PRO A 502 -21.37 18.52 -1.86
N PRO A 503 -22.51 17.92 -1.48
CA PRO A 503 -23.37 17.15 -2.40
C PRO A 503 -24.07 17.99 -3.48
N ALA A 504 -24.06 19.31 -3.34
CA ALA A 504 -24.65 20.26 -4.29
C ALA A 504 -23.86 21.58 -4.27
N PRO A 505 -24.00 22.43 -5.30
CA PRO A 505 -23.44 23.78 -5.31
C PRO A 505 -23.80 24.56 -4.04
N VAL A 506 -22.81 25.28 -3.50
CA VAL A 506 -22.99 26.07 -2.29
C VAL A 506 -23.86 27.28 -2.59
N LEU A 507 -24.98 27.41 -1.87
CA LEU A 507 -25.83 28.59 -1.90
C LEU A 507 -25.24 29.67 -1.01
N ASN A 508 -24.98 30.84 -1.61
CA ASN A 508 -24.52 32.00 -0.89
C ASN A 508 -25.69 32.96 -0.64
N PHE A 509 -26.02 33.21 0.62
CA PHE A 509 -27.11 34.08 1.03
C PHE A 509 -26.77 34.76 2.38
N TYR A 510 -27.53 35.78 2.73
CA TYR A 510 -27.43 36.56 3.96
C TYR A 510 -28.68 36.35 4.83
N LEU A 511 -28.51 36.49 6.14
CA LEU A 511 -29.60 36.42 7.09
C LEU A 511 -30.43 37.71 7.01
N ASP A 512 -31.68 37.57 6.60
CA ASP A 512 -32.62 38.67 6.45
C ASP A 512 -33.67 38.65 7.56
N SER A 513 -33.88 39.81 8.17
CA SER A 513 -34.91 40.07 9.18
C SER A 513 -36.12 40.83 8.62
N ARG A 514 -36.32 40.82 7.29
CA ARG A 514 -37.44 41.48 6.58
C ARG A 514 -38.84 41.28 7.15
N TRP A 515 -39.07 40.21 7.91
CA TRP A 515 -40.36 39.94 8.55
C TRP A 515 -40.52 40.57 9.93
N GLY A 516 -39.48 41.22 10.47
CA GLY A 516 -39.60 42.22 11.53
C GLY A 516 -40.12 41.72 12.89
N LEU A 517 -40.19 40.40 13.09
CA LEU A 517 -40.66 39.80 14.33
C LEU A 517 -39.57 39.99 15.40
N HIS A 518 -39.63 41.09 16.16
CA HIS A 518 -38.83 41.38 17.35
C HIS A 518 -37.35 41.80 17.13
N ALA A 519 -37.13 42.94 16.46
CA ALA A 519 -35.81 43.57 16.31
C ALA A 519 -35.06 43.84 17.63
N ASP A 520 -35.77 43.98 18.76
CA ASP A 520 -35.17 44.18 20.09
C ASP A 520 -34.54 42.91 20.69
N ARG A 521 -34.89 41.73 20.16
CA ARG A 521 -34.47 40.41 20.68
C ARG A 521 -33.54 39.68 19.73
N LEU A 522 -33.70 39.90 18.43
CA LEU A 522 -32.97 39.20 17.40
C LEU A 522 -31.92 40.12 16.76
N VAL A 523 -30.66 39.89 17.14
CA VAL A 523 -29.53 40.69 16.65
C VAL A 523 -28.82 39.94 15.53
N VAL A 524 -28.80 40.53 14.35
CA VAL A 524 -28.04 40.06 13.19
C VAL A 524 -26.72 40.85 13.08
N SER A 525 -25.62 40.19 12.77
CA SER A 525 -24.31 40.84 12.60
C SER A 525 -24.31 41.81 11.42
N LYS A 526 -23.35 42.75 11.40
CA LYS A 526 -23.18 43.72 10.29
C LYS A 526 -22.97 43.05 8.92
N GLU A 527 -22.32 41.89 8.93
CA GLU A 527 -22.08 41.05 7.74
C GLU A 527 -23.29 40.17 7.37
N GLN A 528 -24.35 40.19 8.18
CA GLN A 528 -25.56 39.38 8.00
C GLN A 528 -25.28 37.87 7.90
N ARG A 529 -24.25 37.37 8.61
CA ARG A 529 -23.87 35.94 8.67
C ARG A 529 -24.02 35.30 10.02
N CYS A 530 -24.19 36.10 11.06
CA CYS A 530 -24.42 35.62 12.42
C CYS A 530 -25.73 36.21 12.94
N ALA A 531 -26.49 35.40 13.66
CA ALA A 531 -27.66 35.84 14.38
C ALA A 531 -27.62 35.35 15.83
N ARG A 532 -28.11 36.19 16.74
CA ARG A 532 -28.28 35.85 18.15
C ARG A 532 -29.66 36.31 18.61
N SER A 533 -30.48 35.37 19.08
CA SER A 533 -31.69 35.70 19.83
C SER A 533 -31.33 35.83 21.30
N VAL A 534 -31.71 36.95 21.89
CA VAL A 534 -31.64 37.23 23.32
C VAL A 534 -33.07 37.37 23.87
N PRO A 535 -33.35 36.87 25.09
CA PRO A 535 -34.70 36.91 25.66
C PRO A 535 -35.34 38.31 25.70
N GLY A 536 -34.53 39.37 25.76
CA GLY A 536 -34.99 40.75 25.88
C GLY A 536 -35.51 41.09 27.29
N LEU A 537 -35.24 42.30 27.77
CA LEU A 537 -35.57 42.71 29.15
C LEU A 537 -37.09 42.68 29.41
N SER A 538 -37.89 43.07 28.42
CA SER A 538 -39.35 43.14 28.52
C SER A 538 -40.01 41.77 28.64
N LEU A 539 -39.44 40.71 28.04
CA LEU A 539 -39.94 39.34 28.19
C LEU A 539 -39.64 38.80 29.59
N LEU A 540 -38.42 39.07 30.08
CA LEU A 540 -38.01 38.68 31.42
C LEU A 540 -38.89 39.36 32.48
N GLN A 541 -39.20 40.65 32.30
CA GLN A 541 -40.12 41.40 33.15
C GLN A 541 -41.56 40.87 33.07
N ALA A 542 -42.04 40.51 31.87
CA ALA A 542 -43.38 39.94 31.71
C ALA A 542 -43.51 38.55 32.38
N ALA A 543 -42.49 37.70 32.27
CA ALA A 543 -42.44 36.40 32.95
C ALA A 543 -42.39 36.56 34.48
N ASP A 544 -41.62 37.52 34.98
CA ASP A 544 -41.54 37.85 36.40
C ASP A 544 -42.90 38.34 36.94
N LEU A 545 -43.58 39.23 36.20
CA LEU A 545 -44.91 39.73 36.55
C LEU A 545 -46.00 38.66 36.48
N ALA A 546 -45.91 37.72 35.54
CA ALA A 546 -46.87 36.62 35.39
C ALA A 546 -46.65 35.48 36.40
N LEU A 547 -45.57 35.53 37.21
CA LEU A 547 -45.12 34.43 38.08
C LEU A 547 -44.98 33.10 37.33
N THR A 548 -44.78 33.15 36.01
CA THR A 548 -44.56 31.99 35.16
C THR A 548 -43.05 31.80 34.98
N SER A 549 -42.57 30.58 35.18
CA SER A 549 -41.12 30.28 35.10
C SER A 549 -40.56 30.31 33.68
N CYS A 550 -41.39 30.48 32.64
CA CYS A 550 -40.96 30.56 31.25
C CYS A 550 -42.02 31.16 30.31
N HIS A 551 -41.69 32.28 29.66
CA HIS A 551 -42.24 32.63 28.36
C HIS A 551 -41.16 32.40 27.31
N LEU A 552 -41.37 31.45 26.39
CA LEU A 552 -40.46 31.18 25.28
C LEU A 552 -41.14 31.68 24.01
N THR A 553 -40.64 32.79 23.44
CA THR A 553 -41.06 33.25 22.12
C THR A 553 -40.22 32.58 21.03
N ALA A 554 -40.81 32.41 19.85
CA ALA A 554 -40.13 31.90 18.68
C ALA A 554 -39.85 33.05 17.70
N ASP A 555 -38.57 33.32 17.43
CA ASP A 555 -38.15 34.32 16.45
C ASP A 555 -37.71 33.62 15.16
N LEU A 556 -38.19 34.05 14.00
CA LEU A 556 -37.85 33.46 12.70
C LEU A 556 -36.94 34.40 11.90
N LEU A 557 -35.83 33.85 11.40
CA LEU A 557 -34.98 34.43 10.36
C LEU A 557 -35.06 33.59 9.10
N VAL A 558 -34.97 34.26 7.94
CA VAL A 558 -34.90 33.60 6.64
C VAL A 558 -33.66 34.07 5.88
N GLY A 559 -33.25 33.30 4.89
CA GLY A 559 -32.29 33.78 3.89
C GLY A 559 -32.92 34.84 2.98
N ASP A 560 -32.10 35.77 2.49
CA ASP A 560 -32.48 36.75 1.46
C ASP A 560 -32.69 36.13 0.06
N VAL A 561 -32.28 34.87 -0.13
CA VAL A 561 -32.43 34.13 -1.39
C VAL A 561 -33.47 33.02 -1.23
N ALA A 562 -34.50 33.06 -2.07
CA ALA A 562 -35.46 31.98 -2.25
C ALA A 562 -35.04 31.03 -3.37
N ILE A 563 -35.14 29.73 -3.13
CA ILE A 563 -34.76 28.66 -4.05
C ILE A 563 -35.99 28.23 -4.83
N THR A 564 -35.89 28.19 -6.15
CA THR A 564 -37.00 27.84 -7.06
C THR A 564 -36.69 26.68 -8.01
N GLN A 565 -35.46 26.17 -8.04
CA GLN A 565 -35.04 25.05 -8.89
C GLN A 565 -33.69 24.49 -8.47
N GLY A 566 -33.41 23.24 -8.88
CA GLY A 566 -32.12 22.59 -8.72
C GLY A 566 -31.77 22.15 -7.29
N ARG A 567 -30.49 21.87 -7.06
CA ARG A 567 -29.96 21.39 -5.77
C ARG A 567 -29.00 22.42 -5.18
N HIS A 568 -29.14 22.69 -3.88
CA HIS A 568 -28.40 23.75 -3.20
C HIS A 568 -27.95 23.27 -1.82
N TYR A 569 -26.72 23.60 -1.45
CA TYR A 569 -26.15 23.25 -0.15
C TYR A 569 -25.69 24.49 0.63
N TRP A 570 -25.91 24.52 1.94
CA TRP A 570 -25.25 25.48 2.83
C TRP A 570 -24.91 24.83 4.16
N ALA A 571 -24.02 25.47 4.92
CA ALA A 571 -23.65 25.00 6.24
C ALA A 571 -23.75 26.14 7.26
N CYS A 572 -24.03 25.77 8.50
CA CYS A 572 -24.08 26.69 9.62
C CYS A 572 -23.58 26.00 10.91
N SER A 573 -23.26 26.79 11.91
CA SER A 573 -22.93 26.33 13.25
C SER A 573 -23.90 26.96 14.24
N VAL A 574 -24.38 26.15 15.19
CA VAL A 574 -25.23 26.62 16.30
C VAL A 574 -24.38 26.61 17.55
N GLU A 575 -24.42 27.69 18.33
CA GLU A 575 -23.66 27.77 19.58
C GLU A 575 -24.17 26.69 20.55
N PRO A 576 -23.31 25.84 21.14
CA PRO A 576 -23.74 24.73 22.00
C PRO A 576 -24.58 25.16 23.21
N GLY A 577 -24.38 26.40 23.69
CA GLY A 577 -25.15 27.01 24.78
C GLY A 577 -26.53 27.54 24.37
N SER A 578 -26.92 27.43 23.09
CA SER A 578 -28.25 27.80 22.64
C SER A 578 -29.30 26.88 23.25
N TYR A 579 -30.43 27.46 23.67
CA TYR A 579 -31.54 26.71 24.27
C TYR A 579 -32.18 25.78 23.24
N LEU A 580 -32.86 26.34 22.24
CA LEU A 580 -33.43 25.62 21.11
C LEU A 580 -33.36 26.47 19.83
N VAL A 581 -32.79 25.91 18.78
CA VAL A 581 -32.70 26.49 17.43
C VAL A 581 -33.17 25.44 16.44
N LYS A 582 -34.09 25.80 15.56
CA LYS A 582 -34.55 24.98 14.45
C LYS A 582 -33.91 25.50 13.17
N VAL A 583 -33.21 24.63 12.46
CA VAL A 583 -32.54 24.95 11.19
C VAL A 583 -33.18 24.13 10.08
N GLY A 584 -33.48 24.75 8.94
CA GLY A 584 -34.07 24.01 7.83
C GLY A 584 -34.51 24.91 6.68
N VAL A 585 -35.62 24.51 6.06
CA VAL A 585 -36.20 25.15 4.89
C VAL A 585 -37.72 25.25 5.03
N GLY A 586 -38.33 26.20 4.35
CA GLY A 586 -39.78 26.23 4.20
C GLY A 586 -40.24 27.10 3.04
N LEU A 587 -41.46 26.82 2.58
CA LEU A 587 -42.14 27.59 1.56
C LEU A 587 -42.38 29.03 2.06
N GLU A 588 -41.90 30.02 1.32
CA GLU A 588 -41.87 31.42 1.74
C GLU A 588 -43.26 31.91 2.19
N ALA A 589 -44.29 31.66 1.38
CA ALA A 589 -45.66 32.08 1.68
C ALA A 589 -46.22 31.46 2.98
N LYS A 590 -45.86 30.20 3.28
CA LYS A 590 -46.34 29.48 4.46
C LYS A 590 -45.57 29.84 5.71
N LEU A 591 -44.25 30.04 5.60
CA LEU A 591 -43.45 30.60 6.68
C LEU A 591 -43.93 31.99 7.06
N GLN A 592 -44.29 32.80 6.06
CA GLN A 592 -44.86 34.11 6.29
C GLN A 592 -46.21 34.03 7.03
N GLU A 593 -47.16 33.23 6.54
CA GLU A 593 -48.48 33.02 7.16
C GLU A 593 -48.39 32.54 8.61
N TRP A 594 -47.56 31.53 8.89
CA TRP A 594 -47.50 30.88 10.20
C TRP A 594 -46.81 31.70 11.28
N PHE A 595 -45.83 32.53 10.92
CA PHE A 595 -45.04 33.28 11.91
C PHE A 595 -45.50 34.74 12.06
N HIS A 596 -46.55 35.17 11.35
CA HIS A 596 -47.07 36.54 11.43
C HIS A 596 -47.97 36.87 12.64
N LEU A 597 -48.47 35.88 13.39
CA LEU A 597 -49.42 36.12 14.50
C LEU A 597 -48.70 36.18 15.89
N PRO A 598 -48.80 37.30 16.64
CA PRO A 598 -48.09 37.49 17.91
C PRO A 598 -48.62 36.69 19.12
N GLN A 599 -49.76 36.00 19.03
CA GLN A 599 -50.51 35.56 20.21
C GLN A 599 -50.63 34.03 20.43
N ASP A 600 -50.29 33.18 19.46
CA ASP A 600 -50.34 31.72 19.64
C ASP A 600 -49.00 31.06 19.25
N MET A 601 -47.96 31.32 20.04
CA MET A 601 -46.62 30.76 19.82
C MET A 601 -46.52 29.33 20.39
N ALA A 602 -47.33 28.40 19.86
CA ALA A 602 -47.01 26.99 19.95
C ALA A 602 -45.86 26.67 18.98
N SER A 603 -44.78 26.06 19.47
CA SER A 603 -43.64 25.59 18.66
C SER A 603 -44.15 24.87 17.40
N PRO A 604 -43.61 25.12 16.19
CA PRO A 604 -44.02 24.41 14.97
C PRO A 604 -43.83 22.91 15.17
N ARG A 605 -44.90 22.18 15.47
CA ARG A 605 -44.94 20.72 15.50
C ARG A 605 -45.77 20.29 14.29
N TYR A 606 -45.10 19.80 13.27
CA TYR A 606 -45.76 18.96 12.28
C TYR A 606 -45.61 17.52 12.77
N ASP A 607 -46.38 17.18 13.80
CA ASP A 607 -46.47 15.81 14.34
C ASP A 607 -47.93 15.38 14.16
N PRO A 608 -48.22 14.31 13.40
CA PRO A 608 -49.57 13.79 13.28
C PRO A 608 -49.88 12.90 14.49
N ASP A 609 -49.92 13.46 15.70
CA ASP A 609 -50.71 12.85 16.78
C ASP A 609 -50.90 13.78 17.99
N SER A 610 -52.13 14.23 18.17
CA SER A 610 -52.67 14.59 19.48
C SER A 610 -54.14 14.21 19.44
N GLY A 611 -54.38 12.93 19.71
CA GLY A 611 -55.69 12.33 19.80
C GLY A 611 -56.72 13.25 20.44
N HIS A 612 -57.58 13.80 19.60
CA HIS A 612 -58.95 14.11 19.91
C HIS A 612 -59.80 13.50 18.81
N ASP A 613 -60.66 12.60 19.24
CA ASP A 613 -61.64 11.86 18.47
C ASP A 613 -62.51 12.83 17.66
N SER A 614 -62.26 12.94 16.36
CA SER A 614 -63.17 13.53 15.37
C SER A 614 -62.75 13.02 13.99
N GLY A 615 -63.54 12.09 13.48
CA GLY A 615 -63.33 11.50 12.16
C GLY A 615 -63.27 12.54 11.05
N ALA A 616 -62.10 12.64 10.44
CA ALA A 616 -61.91 13.01 9.05
C ALA A 616 -60.67 12.23 8.58
N GLU A 617 -60.89 11.18 7.80
CA GLU A 617 -59.83 10.53 7.04
C GLU A 617 -59.45 11.44 5.87
N ASP A 618 -58.69 12.51 6.15
CA ASP A 618 -57.94 13.22 5.13
C ASP A 618 -56.51 12.69 5.17
N SER A 619 -56.27 11.68 4.35
CA SER A 619 -54.96 11.28 3.87
C SER A 619 -54.16 12.50 3.40
N LEU A 620 -53.17 12.92 4.19
CA LEU A 620 -52.20 13.95 3.79
C LEU A 620 -51.27 13.41 2.70
N ASP A 621 -51.71 13.53 1.45
CA ASP A 621 -50.90 13.30 0.24
C ASP A 621 -50.03 14.53 -0.14
N SER A 622 -49.98 15.56 0.70
CA SER A 622 -49.18 16.78 0.45
C SER A 622 -47.94 16.85 1.35
N PRO A 623 -46.76 17.21 0.80
CA PRO A 623 -45.54 17.37 1.58
C PRO A 623 -45.67 18.55 2.58
N PRO A 624 -44.97 18.49 3.74
CA PRO A 624 -45.07 19.54 4.75
C PRO A 624 -44.51 20.88 4.21
N PRO A 625 -45.11 22.02 4.59
CA PRO A 625 -44.72 23.35 4.08
C PRO A 625 -43.33 23.81 4.57
N PHE A 626 -42.78 23.16 5.60
CA PHE A 626 -41.43 23.40 6.11
C PHE A 626 -40.86 22.10 6.67
N SER A 627 -39.53 22.03 6.74
CA SER A 627 -38.81 20.89 7.27
C SER A 627 -37.61 21.39 8.07
N PHE A 628 -37.66 21.14 9.38
CA PHE A 628 -36.71 21.68 10.36
C PHE A 628 -36.05 20.57 11.17
N LEU A 629 -34.74 20.73 11.39
CA LEU A 629 -33.99 19.96 12.37
C LEU A 629 -33.83 20.78 13.65
N THR A 630 -34.25 20.22 14.79
CA THR A 630 -34.18 20.91 16.08
C THR A 630 -32.85 20.60 16.77
N MET A 631 -32.17 21.63 17.25
CA MET A 631 -30.90 21.55 17.95
C MET A 631 -30.92 22.45 19.19
N GLY A 632 -30.25 22.03 20.25
CA GLY A 632 -30.25 22.78 21.51
C GLY A 632 -29.49 22.07 22.60
N MET A 633 -28.93 22.83 23.54
CA MET A 633 -28.16 22.30 24.69
C MET A 633 -27.07 21.31 24.26
N GLY A 634 -26.38 21.61 23.16
CA GLY A 634 -25.32 20.77 22.58
C GLY A 634 -25.80 19.46 21.95
N LYS A 635 -27.10 19.31 21.66
CA LYS A 635 -27.69 18.09 21.07
C LYS A 635 -28.55 18.39 19.83
N ILE A 636 -28.70 17.40 18.96
CA ILE A 636 -29.71 17.34 17.90
C ILE A 636 -30.85 16.44 18.37
N PHE A 637 -32.09 16.86 18.09
CA PHE A 637 -33.30 16.09 18.30
C PHE A 637 -33.84 15.63 16.93
N LEU A 638 -33.76 14.33 16.66
CA LEU A 638 -34.28 13.77 15.41
C LEU A 638 -35.79 13.52 15.50
N PRO A 639 -36.56 13.83 14.44
CA PRO A 639 -37.97 13.42 14.34
C PRO A 639 -38.11 11.89 14.31
N HIS A 640 -39.19 11.34 14.89
CA HIS A 640 -39.48 9.90 14.79
C HIS A 640 -39.86 9.54 13.34
N GLY A 641 -39.20 8.55 12.76
CA GLY A 641 -39.56 8.06 11.42
C GLY A 641 -40.77 7.12 11.47
N PRO A 642 -41.61 7.07 10.42
CA PRO A 642 -42.61 6.03 10.28
C PRO A 642 -41.91 4.68 10.09
N ASN A 643 -42.39 3.64 10.80
CA ASN A 643 -41.95 2.26 10.64
C ASN A 643 -41.99 1.84 9.17
N HIS A 644 -40.82 1.59 8.56
CA HIS A 644 -40.73 0.90 7.28
C HIS A 644 -41.21 -0.56 7.45
N HIS A 645 -42.49 -0.83 7.19
CA HIS A 645 -42.93 -2.16 6.79
C HIS A 645 -42.49 -2.40 5.34
N ASN A 646 -41.26 -2.88 5.17
CA ASN A 646 -40.82 -3.43 3.89
C ASN A 646 -41.36 -4.85 3.73
N ASN A 647 -42.41 -4.95 2.93
CA ASN A 647 -42.84 -6.19 2.31
C ASN A 647 -42.03 -6.38 1.02
N HIS A 648 -40.90 -7.10 1.06
CA HIS A 648 -40.32 -7.75 -0.12
C HIS A 648 -39.44 -8.93 0.28
N GLY A 649 -39.76 -10.09 -0.28
CA GLY A 649 -39.17 -11.38 0.06
C GLY A 649 -37.69 -11.53 -0.30
N CYS A 650 -36.95 -12.20 0.59
CA CYS A 650 -35.62 -12.74 0.33
C CYS A 650 -35.72 -14.18 -0.19
N PRO A 651 -34.84 -14.61 -1.12
CA PRO A 651 -34.27 -15.93 -1.08
C PRO A 651 -32.88 -15.90 -0.43
N ALA A 652 -32.62 -16.89 0.41
CA ALA A 652 -31.43 -17.06 1.22
C ALA A 652 -30.14 -17.34 0.41
N ASN A 653 -29.00 -16.78 0.85
CA ASN A 653 -27.77 -17.54 1.15
C ASN A 653 -26.60 -16.65 1.61
N GLY A 654 -26.04 -16.98 2.78
CA GLY A 654 -24.62 -17.31 2.88
C GLY A 654 -23.57 -16.22 3.12
N THR A 655 -23.05 -16.23 4.35
CA THR A 655 -21.64 -16.04 4.79
C THR A 655 -21.07 -14.63 5.02
N SER A 656 -20.74 -14.41 6.30
CA SER A 656 -19.97 -13.29 6.90
C SER A 656 -18.46 -13.38 6.58
N PRO A 657 -17.64 -12.35 6.86
CA PRO A 657 -16.99 -12.29 8.19
C PRO A 657 -16.73 -10.89 8.82
N ARG A 658 -16.78 -10.90 10.17
CA ARG A 658 -15.95 -10.16 11.19
C ARG A 658 -16.16 -8.64 11.34
N ARG A 659 -16.80 -8.14 12.41
CA ARG A 659 -16.47 -8.04 13.87
C ARG A 659 -15.73 -6.76 14.27
N SER A 660 -16.38 -5.93 15.10
CA SER A 660 -15.83 -4.98 16.07
C SER A 660 -16.89 -4.71 17.16
N PRO A 661 -16.51 -4.31 18.39
CA PRO A 661 -16.86 -5.05 19.60
C PRO A 661 -18.05 -4.51 20.40
N THR A 662 -18.70 -5.44 21.09
CA THR A 662 -19.68 -5.26 22.17
C THR A 662 -19.06 -4.60 23.40
N ILE A 663 -19.69 -3.52 23.89
CA ILE A 663 -19.60 -3.08 25.29
C ILE A 663 -20.92 -3.44 25.98
N SER A 664 -20.74 -3.95 27.20
CA SER A 664 -21.66 -4.65 28.08
C SER A 664 -22.75 -3.80 28.75
N ASN A 665 -23.85 -4.50 29.06
CA ASN A 665 -25.02 -4.13 29.86
C ASN A 665 -24.78 -3.22 31.08
N GLY A 666 -25.73 -2.31 31.26
CA GLY A 666 -26.13 -1.74 32.55
C GLY A 666 -27.62 -1.36 32.50
N ASN A 667 -28.45 -2.07 33.27
CA ASN A 667 -29.89 -1.87 33.46
C ASN A 667 -30.25 -0.43 33.88
N ILE A 668 -31.21 0.20 33.19
CA ILE A 668 -32.16 1.15 33.81
C ILE A 668 -33.54 0.95 33.13
N HIS A 669 -34.52 0.49 33.90
CA HIS A 669 -35.94 0.61 33.57
C HIS A 669 -36.42 2.00 34.00
N ALA A 670 -36.92 2.81 33.05
CA ALA A 670 -37.91 3.87 33.30
C ALA A 670 -38.55 4.29 31.97
N SER A 671 -39.88 4.30 31.96
CA SER A 671 -40.79 4.67 30.87
C SER A 671 -40.76 6.17 30.53
N SER A 672 -40.53 6.54 29.26
CA SER A 672 -40.87 7.86 28.67
C SER A 672 -40.73 7.80 27.13
N PRO A 673 -41.56 8.51 26.32
CA PRO A 673 -41.46 8.51 24.87
C PRO A 673 -40.41 9.54 24.43
N THR A 674 -39.15 9.13 24.27
CA THR A 674 -38.07 10.08 23.93
C THR A 674 -37.36 9.70 22.65
N GLY A 675 -37.45 10.59 21.65
CA GLY A 675 -36.74 10.48 20.38
C GLY A 675 -35.22 10.40 20.54
N LEU A 676 -34.55 9.90 19.51
CA LEU A 676 -33.10 9.71 19.50
C LEU A 676 -32.39 11.08 19.49
N THR A 677 -31.63 11.36 20.56
CA THR A 677 -30.78 12.57 20.64
C THR A 677 -29.33 12.25 20.29
N TYR A 678 -28.71 13.09 19.45
CA TYR A 678 -27.31 12.96 19.03
C TYR A 678 -26.49 14.18 19.46
N PRO A 679 -25.16 14.08 19.61
CA PRO A 679 -24.32 15.26 19.86
C PRO A 679 -24.39 16.26 18.69
N LEU A 680 -24.40 17.54 19.01
CA LEU A 680 -24.38 18.62 18.01
C LEU A 680 -23.05 18.57 17.23
N PRO A 681 -23.07 18.42 15.89
CA PRO A 681 -21.87 18.49 15.09
C PRO A 681 -21.31 19.93 15.12
N PRO A 682 -19.99 20.11 14.93
CA PRO A 682 -19.40 21.44 14.87
C PRO A 682 -20.05 22.34 13.82
N ARG A 683 -20.52 21.73 12.72
CA ARG A 683 -21.25 22.39 11.63
C ARG A 683 -22.33 21.46 11.08
N LEU A 684 -23.51 22.00 10.89
CA LEU A 684 -24.64 21.37 10.24
C LEU A 684 -24.67 21.80 8.77
N GLY A 685 -24.66 20.83 7.86
CA GLY A 685 -24.94 21.02 6.45
C GLY A 685 -26.42 20.81 6.14
N VAL A 686 -26.97 21.58 5.23
CA VAL A 686 -28.34 21.44 4.72
C VAL A 686 -28.27 21.41 3.20
N CYS A 687 -28.85 20.38 2.59
CA CYS A 687 -28.98 20.26 1.15
C CYS A 687 -30.46 20.22 0.78
N LEU A 688 -30.92 21.18 -0.01
CA LEU A 688 -32.26 21.15 -0.61
C LEU A 688 -32.16 20.59 -2.03
N ASP A 689 -32.94 19.56 -2.32
CA ASP A 689 -33.21 19.08 -3.67
C ASP A 689 -34.62 19.52 -4.06
N PHE A 690 -34.71 20.67 -4.74
CA PHE A 690 -35.98 21.30 -5.08
C PHE A 690 -36.82 20.39 -5.99
N GLU A 691 -36.17 19.76 -6.97
CA GLU A 691 -36.82 18.86 -7.94
C GLU A 691 -37.41 17.61 -7.30
N LYS A 692 -36.76 17.10 -6.24
CA LYS A 692 -37.26 15.92 -5.51
C LYS A 692 -38.17 16.26 -4.33
N GLY A 693 -38.33 17.54 -3.98
CA GLY A 693 -39.09 17.96 -2.80
C GLY A 693 -38.50 17.42 -1.49
N ARG A 694 -37.17 17.38 -1.36
CA ARG A 694 -36.49 16.81 -0.18
C ARG A 694 -35.40 17.71 0.36
N VAL A 695 -35.26 17.71 1.67
CA VAL A 695 -34.12 18.31 2.36
C VAL A 695 -33.35 17.24 3.13
N THR A 696 -32.03 17.25 2.99
CA THR A 696 -31.12 16.35 3.70
C THR A 696 -30.18 17.18 4.58
N PHE A 697 -30.08 16.80 5.84
CA PHE A 697 -29.17 17.39 6.82
C PHE A 697 -27.94 16.52 6.96
N TYR A 698 -26.77 17.13 7.02
CA TYR A 698 -25.46 16.47 7.06
C TYR A 698 -24.64 16.96 8.23
N ASP A 699 -23.75 16.10 8.74
CA ASP A 699 -22.56 16.58 9.43
C ASP A 699 -21.63 17.19 8.38
N ALA A 700 -21.44 18.50 8.38
CA ALA A 700 -20.66 19.19 7.36
C ALA A 700 -19.16 18.89 7.40
N HIS A 701 -18.64 18.22 8.44
CA HIS A 701 -17.25 17.76 8.48
C HIS A 701 -17.08 16.42 7.76
N SER A 702 -17.94 15.45 8.06
CA SER A 702 -17.85 14.10 7.48
C SER A 702 -18.70 13.90 6.22
N LEU A 703 -19.56 14.88 5.88
CA LEU A 703 -20.63 14.80 4.88
C LEU A 703 -21.50 13.54 5.03
N ARG A 704 -21.65 13.05 6.27
CA ARG A 704 -22.58 11.96 6.57
C ARG A 704 -23.99 12.51 6.73
N PRO A 705 -25.00 11.92 6.07
CA PRO A 705 -26.38 12.32 6.26
C PRO A 705 -26.82 11.99 7.69
N LEU A 706 -27.41 12.98 8.36
CA LEU A 706 -27.97 12.89 9.71
C LEU A 706 -29.47 12.58 9.64
N TRP A 707 -30.19 13.26 8.75
CA TRP A 707 -31.63 13.09 8.55
C TRP A 707 -32.05 13.59 7.17
N GLU A 708 -33.10 13.00 6.61
CA GLU A 708 -33.71 13.43 5.35
C GLU A 708 -35.23 13.47 5.51
N GLY A 709 -35.87 14.48 4.95
CA GLY A 709 -37.33 14.57 4.97
C GLY A 709 -37.92 15.35 3.79
N PRO A 710 -39.24 15.22 3.59
CA PRO A 710 -39.95 15.93 2.53
C PRO A 710 -40.10 17.42 2.86
N VAL A 711 -40.24 18.25 1.83
CA VAL A 711 -40.63 19.66 1.93
C VAL A 711 -41.44 20.04 0.69
N ASP A 712 -42.46 20.87 0.87
CA ASP A 712 -43.23 21.42 -0.24
C ASP A 712 -42.39 22.40 -1.06
N CYS A 713 -42.21 22.07 -2.35
CA CYS A 713 -41.53 22.89 -3.36
C CYS A 713 -42.52 23.42 -4.42
N SER A 714 -43.80 23.55 -4.09
CA SER A 714 -44.83 24.13 -4.98
C SER A 714 -44.59 25.60 -5.35
N GLY A 715 -43.72 26.29 -4.60
CA GLY A 715 -43.31 27.67 -4.83
C GLY A 715 -41.91 27.94 -4.25
N PRO A 716 -41.52 29.22 -4.08
CA PRO A 716 -40.19 29.58 -3.58
C PRO A 716 -39.94 29.06 -2.16
N VAL A 717 -38.81 28.36 -1.97
CA VAL A 717 -38.40 27.78 -0.68
C VAL A 717 -37.20 28.54 -0.12
N CYS A 718 -37.30 29.03 1.11
CA CYS A 718 -36.23 29.79 1.76
C CYS A 718 -35.48 28.95 2.80
N PRO A 719 -34.16 29.11 2.94
CA PRO A 719 -33.47 28.75 4.17
C PRO A 719 -34.12 29.46 5.35
N ALA A 720 -34.40 28.74 6.43
CA ALA A 720 -35.15 29.25 7.57
C ALA A 720 -34.53 28.81 8.90
N PHE A 721 -34.52 29.72 9.86
CA PHE A 721 -33.86 29.59 11.16
C PHE A 721 -34.79 30.13 12.25
N CYS A 722 -35.32 29.23 13.09
CA CYS A 722 -36.24 29.60 14.15
C CYS A 722 -35.56 29.45 15.51
N PHE A 723 -35.49 30.52 16.28
CA PHE A 723 -34.90 30.58 17.61
C PHE A 723 -36.02 30.50 18.64
N ILE A 724 -35.95 29.53 19.55
CA ILE A 724 -36.89 29.39 20.66
C ILE A 724 -36.10 29.69 21.92
N GLY A 725 -36.32 30.85 22.51
CA GLY A 725 -35.49 31.37 23.61
C GLY A 725 -34.08 31.80 23.15
N GLY A 726 -33.13 31.81 24.08
CA GLY A 726 -31.77 32.30 23.80
C GLY A 726 -30.98 31.35 22.89
N GLY A 727 -30.42 31.85 21.80
CA GLY A 727 -29.61 31.04 20.88
C GLY A 727 -28.77 31.86 19.93
N ALA A 728 -27.73 31.26 19.37
CA ALA A 728 -26.87 31.88 18.37
C ALA A 728 -26.52 30.92 17.24
N LEU A 729 -26.47 31.47 16.03
CA LEU A 729 -26.16 30.75 14.80
C LEU A 729 -25.18 31.56 13.96
N GLN A 730 -24.27 30.87 13.29
CA GLN A 730 -23.32 31.45 12.33
C GLN A 730 -23.32 30.64 11.03
N LEU A 731 -23.56 31.30 9.91
CA LEU A 731 -23.44 30.72 8.57
C LEU A 731 -21.96 30.47 8.22
N GLN A 732 -21.70 29.40 7.49
CA GLN A 732 -20.36 29.09 6.99
C GLN A 732 -19.96 30.09 5.90
N GLU A 733 -18.81 30.74 6.08
CA GLU A 733 -18.23 31.60 5.05
C GLU A 733 -17.68 30.79 3.87
N LEU A 734 -17.79 31.37 2.68
CA LEU A 734 -17.15 30.89 1.46
C LEU A 734 -15.63 30.94 1.61
N VAL A 735 -14.96 29.91 1.09
CA VAL A 735 -13.49 29.84 1.03
C VAL A 735 -12.94 31.01 0.21
N ALA A 736 -13.62 31.41 -0.87
CA ALA A 736 -13.23 32.56 -1.68
C ALA A 736 -13.10 33.85 -0.85
N ASN A 737 -13.91 34.02 0.20
CA ASN A 737 -13.91 35.23 1.03
C ASN A 737 -12.83 35.23 2.11
N ARG A 738 -12.34 34.05 2.54
CA ARG A 738 -11.25 33.94 3.53
C ARG A 738 -9.91 34.51 3.06
N MET A 739 -9.74 34.64 1.74
CA MET A 739 -8.53 35.22 1.15
C MET A 739 -8.47 36.75 1.32
N ALA A 740 -9.57 37.40 1.68
CA ALA A 740 -9.65 38.86 1.79
C ALA A 740 -9.32 39.41 3.20
N ASP A 741 -9.31 38.58 4.25
CA ASP A 741 -9.10 39.06 5.62
C ASP A 741 -8.21 38.10 6.45
N GLN A 742 -6.90 38.35 6.43
CA GLN A 742 -5.97 37.74 7.38
C GLN A 742 -5.84 38.61 8.64
N THR A 743 -6.86 38.60 9.49
CA THR A 743 -6.66 38.63 10.95
C THR A 743 -7.77 37.80 11.61
N PRO A 744 -7.47 36.85 12.51
CA PRO A 744 -8.50 36.30 13.36
C PRO A 744 -8.97 37.44 14.28
N VAL A 745 -10.15 37.99 14.01
CA VAL A 745 -10.79 38.92 14.94
C VAL A 745 -10.92 38.18 16.26
N ARG A 746 -10.16 38.66 17.26
CA ARG A 746 -10.27 38.22 18.65
C ARG A 746 -11.74 38.10 18.98
N ARG A 747 -12.15 36.91 19.45
CA ARG A 747 -13.44 36.69 20.11
C ARG A 747 -13.75 37.92 20.94
N VAL A 748 -14.82 38.64 20.57
CA VAL A 748 -15.28 39.84 21.27
C VAL A 748 -15.59 39.42 22.70
N THR A 749 -14.66 39.66 23.62
CA THR A 749 -14.95 39.67 25.04
C THR A 749 -15.78 40.91 25.28
N ILE A 750 -17.09 40.71 25.51
CA ILE A 750 -17.94 41.77 26.04
C ILE A 750 -17.40 42.05 27.45
N GLN A 751 -16.68 43.16 27.61
CA GLN A 751 -16.42 43.72 28.93
C GLN A 751 -17.77 44.11 29.53
N SER A 752 -18.17 43.45 30.61
CA SER A 752 -19.24 43.96 31.46
C SER A 752 -18.80 45.32 32.01
N ARG A 753 -19.48 46.38 31.59
CA ARG A 753 -19.44 47.65 32.31
C ARG A 753 -20.04 47.40 33.69
N VAL A 754 -19.19 47.23 34.69
CA VAL A 754 -19.59 47.40 36.09
C VAL A 754 -19.82 48.89 36.29
N THR A 755 -21.08 49.29 36.31
CA THR A 755 -21.51 50.55 36.91
C THR A 755 -21.25 50.46 38.41
N ASN A 756 -20.14 51.04 38.87
CA ASN A 756 -19.96 51.36 40.28
C ASN A 756 -20.92 52.51 40.62
N LEU A 757 -22.01 52.16 41.29
CA LEU A 757 -22.76 53.06 42.16
C LEU A 757 -22.34 52.77 43.60
N ASN A 758 -21.80 53.81 44.24
CA ASN A 758 -21.67 54.05 45.68
C ASN A 758 -20.80 53.12 46.55
N ASN A 759 -19.62 53.63 46.92
CA ASN A 759 -19.39 54.15 48.28
C ASN A 759 -18.32 55.23 48.28
#